data_AF-A0AAD4Q0T8-F1
#
_entry.id   AF-A0AAD4Q0T8-F1
#
_cell.length_a   1.000
_cell.length_b   1.000
_cell.length_c   1.000
_cell.angle_alpha   90.00
_cell.angle_beta   90.00
_cell.angle_gamma   90.00
#
_symmetry.space_group_name_H-M   'P 1'
#
loop_
_entity.id
_entity.type
_entity.pdbx_description
1 polymer ?
#
loop_
_entity_poly.entity_id
_entity_poly.type
_entity_poly.pdbx_seq_one_letter_code
_entity_poly.pdbx_strand_id
1 'polypeptide(L)'
;MSDSSQGTSFALYRYTPSVPAAIIFAATFIVLIVFHATLLLRHKSMFFTPFVIGLAFEAAGYIARVFSHYNTLALGPYIVQTMLILVAPPLFAASIYMTLGRLIAALRAEHASVISLKYLTKCFVLGDVVSFLFQCGGGGYMAAGSVSAMNTGAHIVIVGLAIQLLFFGFFIYVAALFHYRIKKGAPTTGRLYGTSNLHNWESMMWILYGACILIFIRSVFRVVEFVQGNDGYIMQREYLLYIFDALLMALQAIIILIVYPGRVICQGKGEGFELTSRSDSSNGFIPSAAYKQIKPGSQRINFFPLKLRASHTKSRAGCYTCKSRRVKCDEARPLCGACLLRSEECIYPTDPITGQHKTPSNIFKDGFTHRSSGAADSPYQHISRDSSNTSRVSQSPQALQFDLHSSLGSASASEGQKGSLHMADLQLLAHFMMHTSKNMSLNPAKRLLWETVIPDLATKYGFVMHLLLALAGLDYFYPASSAIRPSHQNQPSSDTHINPSFRYLSDELSSPGQRSVAGGQDVDTIHLQNIIEHHQCGLQGLRDELSVLSTSNCNQAFAGSMLLVGFAFASLRARNMNDMRAFPASPSSGTQPTKPRLDWIYLIHGLTTVVKEHWPALRMGPLRGLLHFIYGNQDWQMYPREIFIAVSPHQTQHCTQRILKFCLGAYEACASLKSFVDSQSDSKNAGEMDQDTPLMEQKVAINILEEMYMRTLYVLLFSGDGTRTSLDVQADLEEAAVMAWPETLSRKFLATLEGFGDLSGLSYTILAHLYLIFSLFEQVWYIEGGFDEDIMKINTLVNDIGNSRLISLMRWPVSVLAK
;
A
#
# COMPACT_ATOMS: atom_id res chain seq x y z
N MET A 1 -56.60 54.10 -3.11
CA MET A 1 -55.19 54.40 -3.40
C MET A 1 -54.36 53.19 -3.03
N SER A 2 -53.87 52.52 -4.06
CA SER A 2 -52.66 51.67 -4.15
C SER A 2 -51.93 51.30 -2.87
N ASP A 3 -51.96 50.00 -2.52
CA ASP A 3 -50.86 49.37 -1.80
C ASP A 3 -50.23 48.30 -2.72
N SER A 4 -49.25 48.75 -3.49
CA SER A 4 -48.46 47.95 -4.41
C SER A 4 -47.36 47.23 -3.65
N SER A 5 -47.70 46.13 -2.98
CA SER A 5 -46.72 45.08 -2.68
C SER A 5 -46.74 44.09 -3.84
N GLN A 6 -45.96 44.38 -4.90
CA GLN A 6 -45.56 43.37 -5.87
C GLN A 6 -44.64 42.37 -5.15
N GLY A 7 -45.22 41.48 -4.35
CA GLY A 7 -44.55 40.30 -3.86
C GLY A 7 -44.27 39.40 -5.05
N THR A 8 -43.02 39.24 -5.43
CA THR A 8 -42.59 38.21 -6.39
C THR A 8 -42.98 36.84 -5.84
N SER A 9 -44.16 36.38 -6.25
CA SER A 9 -44.69 35.04 -5.95
C SER A 9 -43.71 34.01 -6.50
N PHE A 10 -42.93 33.39 -5.61
CA PHE A 10 -42.00 32.33 -5.97
C PHE A 10 -42.77 31.11 -6.50
N ALA A 11 -42.63 30.82 -7.80
CA ALA A 11 -43.19 29.64 -8.45
C ALA A 11 -42.06 28.68 -8.86
N LEU A 12 -42.18 27.38 -8.55
CA LEU A 12 -41.22 26.34 -8.95
C LEU A 12 -41.17 26.16 -10.47
N TYR A 13 -42.31 26.35 -11.13
CA TYR A 13 -42.43 26.41 -12.58
C TYR A 13 -43.28 27.62 -12.95
N ARG A 14 -42.78 28.43 -13.90
CA ARG A 14 -43.52 29.55 -14.50
C ARG A 14 -44.25 29.18 -15.79
N TYR A 15 -44.15 27.91 -16.18
CA TYR A 15 -44.77 27.28 -17.34
C TYR A 15 -45.19 25.86 -16.97
N THR A 16 -46.11 25.26 -17.72
CA THR A 16 -46.43 23.84 -17.59
C THR A 16 -45.44 23.02 -18.42
N PRO A 17 -44.63 22.11 -17.84
CA PRO A 17 -43.62 21.34 -18.59
C PRO A 17 -44.23 20.55 -19.75
N SER A 18 -43.63 20.59 -20.94
CA SER A 18 -44.14 19.87 -22.11
C SER A 18 -43.83 18.37 -22.03
N VAL A 19 -44.88 17.54 -21.92
CA VAL A 19 -44.76 16.07 -21.94
C VAL A 19 -44.17 15.55 -23.25
N PRO A 20 -44.63 15.99 -24.45
CA PRO A 20 -44.04 15.51 -25.71
C PRO A 20 -42.54 15.78 -25.81
N ALA A 21 -42.08 16.98 -25.41
CA ALA A 21 -40.67 17.33 -25.47
C ALA A 21 -39.83 16.51 -24.49
N ALA A 22 -40.29 16.33 -23.25
CA ALA A 22 -39.60 15.54 -22.24
C ALA A 22 -39.45 14.06 -22.68
N ILE A 23 -40.50 13.48 -23.27
CA ILE A 23 -40.47 12.09 -23.78
C ILE A 23 -39.47 11.96 -24.95
N ILE A 24 -39.45 12.89 -25.89
CA ILE A 24 -38.52 12.86 -27.04
C ILE A 24 -37.06 12.84 -26.56
N PHE A 25 -36.71 13.73 -25.62
CA PHE A 25 -35.34 13.78 -25.09
C PHE A 25 -35.02 12.57 -24.21
N ALA A 26 -35.94 12.11 -23.35
CA ALA A 26 -35.76 10.89 -22.57
C ALA A 26 -35.49 9.68 -23.48
N ALA A 27 -36.29 9.50 -24.54
CA ALA A 27 -36.09 8.44 -25.53
C ALA A 27 -34.74 8.58 -26.25
N THR A 28 -34.36 9.80 -26.63
CA THR A 28 -33.07 10.09 -27.26
C THR A 28 -31.90 9.66 -26.37
N PHE A 29 -31.91 10.02 -25.07
CA PHE A 29 -30.86 9.62 -24.15
C PHE A 29 -30.86 8.10 -23.91
N ILE A 30 -32.02 7.44 -23.82
CA ILE A 30 -32.10 5.98 -23.71
C ILE A 30 -31.44 5.30 -24.92
N VAL A 31 -31.72 5.77 -26.14
CA VAL A 31 -31.10 5.25 -27.36
C VAL A 31 -29.59 5.46 -27.32
N LEU A 32 -29.12 6.65 -26.91
CA LEU A 32 -27.70 6.93 -26.75
C LEU A 32 -27.02 6.06 -25.69
N ILE A 33 -27.69 5.77 -24.56
CA ILE A 33 -27.21 4.82 -23.54
C ILE A 33 -26.99 3.45 -24.16
N VAL A 34 -27.95 2.94 -24.94
CA VAL A 34 -27.84 1.61 -25.57
C VAL A 34 -26.66 1.57 -26.53
N PHE A 35 -26.48 2.58 -27.38
CA PHE A 35 -25.33 2.65 -28.29
C PHE A 35 -24.00 2.72 -27.52
N HIS A 36 -23.86 3.66 -26.59
CA HIS A 36 -22.62 3.82 -25.81
C HIS A 36 -22.31 2.60 -24.94
N ALA A 37 -23.30 1.97 -24.31
CA ALA A 37 -23.12 0.75 -23.52
C ALA A 37 -22.71 -0.44 -24.41
N THR A 38 -23.30 -0.56 -25.60
CA THR A 38 -22.91 -1.60 -26.57
C THR A 38 -21.47 -1.39 -27.02
N LEU A 39 -21.05 -0.17 -27.34
CA LEU A 39 -19.68 0.15 -27.72
C LEU A 39 -18.70 -0.04 -26.56
N LEU A 40 -19.09 0.35 -25.34
CA LEU A 40 -18.33 0.16 -24.10
C LEU A 40 -18.01 -1.32 -23.87
N LEU A 41 -19.02 -2.20 -24.03
CA LEU A 41 -18.88 -3.64 -23.87
C LEU A 41 -18.10 -4.28 -25.04
N ARG A 42 -18.34 -3.86 -26.29
CA ARG A 42 -17.63 -4.37 -27.48
C ARG A 42 -16.15 -4.05 -27.45
N HIS A 43 -15.78 -2.81 -27.14
CA HIS A 43 -14.38 -2.35 -27.10
C HIS A 43 -13.71 -2.54 -25.74
N LYS A 44 -14.43 -3.04 -24.72
CA LYS A 44 -13.95 -3.24 -23.34
C LYS A 44 -13.33 -1.98 -22.72
N SER A 45 -13.81 -0.81 -23.11
CA SER A 45 -13.27 0.50 -22.70
C SER A 45 -13.84 0.94 -21.36
N MET A 46 -13.70 0.13 -20.30
CA MET A 46 -14.34 0.34 -18.98
C MET A 46 -14.04 1.71 -18.34
N PHE A 47 -12.98 2.40 -18.75
CA PHE A 47 -12.69 3.76 -18.28
C PHE A 47 -13.76 4.79 -18.72
N PHE A 48 -14.56 4.49 -19.73
CA PHE A 48 -15.60 5.36 -20.28
C PHE A 48 -16.98 5.13 -19.63
N THR A 49 -17.03 4.38 -18.51
CA THR A 49 -18.25 4.10 -17.76
C THR A 49 -18.95 5.36 -17.20
N PRO A 50 -18.25 6.38 -16.66
CA PRO A 50 -18.90 7.58 -16.14
C PRO A 50 -19.76 8.29 -17.19
N PHE A 51 -19.37 8.24 -18.46
CA PHE A 51 -20.13 8.82 -19.56
C PHE A 51 -21.53 8.18 -19.70
N VAL A 52 -21.62 6.85 -19.60
CA VAL A 52 -22.90 6.13 -19.69
C VAL A 52 -23.77 6.44 -18.48
N ILE A 53 -23.16 6.60 -17.30
CA ILE A 53 -23.88 7.01 -16.09
C ILE A 53 -24.44 8.43 -16.26
N GLY A 54 -23.67 9.36 -16.84
CA GLY A 54 -24.14 10.71 -17.15
C GLY A 54 -25.36 10.71 -18.08
N LEU A 55 -25.34 9.88 -19.13
CA LEU A 55 -26.50 9.72 -20.02
C LEU A 55 -27.72 9.14 -19.31
N ALA A 56 -27.51 8.21 -18.36
CA ALA A 56 -28.58 7.67 -17.54
C ALA A 56 -29.20 8.73 -16.62
N PHE A 57 -28.39 9.65 -16.08
CA PHE A 57 -28.87 10.77 -15.28
C PHE A 57 -29.69 11.76 -16.12
N GLU A 58 -29.25 12.08 -17.34
CA GLU A 58 -30.05 12.89 -18.28
C GLU A 58 -31.40 12.22 -18.58
N ALA A 59 -31.40 10.92 -18.94
CA ALA A 59 -32.63 10.18 -19.21
C ALA A 59 -33.59 10.18 -18.00
N ALA A 60 -33.07 9.87 -16.82
CA ALA A 60 -33.87 9.85 -15.58
C ALA A 60 -34.37 11.25 -15.20
N GLY A 61 -33.59 12.30 -15.44
CA GLY A 61 -33.98 13.69 -15.21
C GLY A 61 -35.15 14.12 -16.10
N TYR A 62 -35.11 13.81 -17.40
CA TYR A 62 -36.23 14.11 -18.31
C TYR A 62 -37.45 13.21 -18.07
N ILE A 63 -37.27 11.97 -17.58
CA ILE A 63 -38.39 11.15 -17.09
C ILE A 63 -39.04 11.79 -15.85
N ALA A 64 -38.25 12.24 -14.87
CA ALA A 64 -38.75 12.96 -13.70
C ALA A 64 -39.54 14.22 -14.10
N ARG A 65 -39.08 14.91 -15.16
CA ARG A 65 -39.75 16.08 -15.74
C ARG A 65 -41.14 15.77 -16.33
N VAL A 66 -41.37 14.56 -16.85
CA VAL A 66 -42.72 14.12 -17.28
C VAL A 66 -43.66 14.07 -16.08
N PHE A 67 -43.21 13.56 -14.93
CA PHE A 67 -44.02 13.52 -13.72
C PHE A 67 -44.33 14.92 -13.17
N SER A 68 -43.42 15.87 -13.31
CA SER A 68 -43.65 17.27 -12.95
C SER A 68 -44.73 17.97 -13.76
N HIS A 69 -45.12 17.46 -14.94
CA HIS A 69 -46.25 18.00 -15.70
C HIS A 69 -47.59 17.77 -14.96
N TYR A 70 -47.76 16.59 -14.39
CA TYR A 70 -49.01 16.20 -13.72
C TYR A 70 -49.16 16.85 -12.33
N ASN A 71 -48.05 17.27 -11.72
CA ASN A 71 -48.07 18.00 -10.45
C ASN A 71 -46.89 18.99 -10.38
N THR A 72 -47.13 20.22 -10.82
CA THR A 72 -46.12 21.31 -10.86
C THR A 72 -45.72 21.84 -9.49
N LEU A 73 -46.49 21.50 -8.44
CA LEU A 73 -46.20 21.87 -7.05
C LEU A 73 -45.46 20.76 -6.29
N ALA A 74 -45.31 19.57 -6.89
CA ALA A 74 -44.57 18.47 -6.29
C ALA A 74 -43.07 18.77 -6.26
N LEU A 75 -42.56 19.06 -5.06
CA LEU A 75 -41.15 19.39 -4.83
C LEU A 75 -40.21 18.23 -5.19
N GLY A 76 -40.65 16.97 -4.99
CA GLY A 76 -39.83 15.78 -5.24
C GLY A 76 -39.38 15.64 -6.71
N PRO A 77 -40.31 15.51 -7.68
CA PRO A 77 -39.96 15.45 -9.11
C PRO A 77 -39.12 16.65 -9.57
N TYR A 78 -39.39 17.85 -9.04
CA TYR A 78 -38.61 19.06 -9.33
C TYR A 78 -37.15 18.97 -8.83
N ILE A 79 -36.93 18.48 -7.60
CA ILE A 79 -35.57 18.27 -7.06
C ILE A 79 -34.86 17.19 -7.85
N VAL A 80 -35.52 16.05 -8.10
CA VAL A 80 -34.91 14.91 -8.81
C VAL A 80 -34.51 15.28 -10.23
N GLN A 81 -35.38 15.94 -11.01
CA GLN A 81 -35.00 16.40 -12.35
C GLN A 81 -33.81 17.37 -12.29
N THR A 82 -33.79 18.30 -11.33
CA THR A 82 -32.84 19.41 -11.31
C THR A 82 -31.49 18.90 -10.88
N MET A 83 -31.44 18.04 -9.87
CA MET A 83 -30.22 17.40 -9.42
C MET A 83 -29.64 16.52 -10.52
N LEU A 84 -30.42 15.57 -11.09
CA LEU A 84 -29.88 14.63 -12.07
C LEU A 84 -29.34 15.32 -13.33
N ILE A 85 -30.03 16.36 -13.83
CA ILE A 85 -29.59 17.15 -14.98
C ILE A 85 -28.33 17.99 -14.66
N LEU A 86 -28.18 18.46 -13.42
CA LEU A 86 -26.97 19.16 -12.98
C LEU A 86 -25.77 18.23 -12.77
N VAL A 87 -25.99 16.96 -12.39
CA VAL A 87 -24.90 15.99 -12.12
C VAL A 87 -24.27 15.44 -13.41
N ALA A 88 -25.02 15.39 -14.51
CA ALA A 88 -24.57 14.73 -15.73
C ALA A 88 -23.32 15.38 -16.41
N PRO A 89 -23.19 16.72 -16.53
CA PRO A 89 -22.04 17.34 -17.20
C PRO A 89 -20.67 17.03 -16.55
N PRO A 90 -20.49 17.06 -15.22
CA PRO A 90 -19.28 16.57 -14.55
C PRO A 90 -18.86 15.13 -14.95
N LEU A 91 -19.82 14.23 -15.14
CA LEU A 91 -19.55 12.85 -15.55
C LEU A 91 -19.07 12.75 -17.01
N PHE A 92 -19.60 13.60 -17.88
CA PHE A 92 -19.10 13.75 -19.25
C PHE A 92 -17.68 14.32 -19.27
N ALA A 93 -17.44 15.38 -18.50
CA ALA A 93 -16.12 16.02 -18.37
C ALA A 93 -15.05 15.04 -17.85
N ALA A 94 -15.35 14.29 -16.78
CA ALA A 94 -14.47 13.25 -16.26
C ALA A 94 -14.06 12.22 -17.34
N SER A 95 -15.00 11.81 -18.18
CA SER A 95 -14.76 10.84 -19.26
C SER A 95 -13.87 11.41 -20.37
N ILE A 96 -14.01 12.71 -20.67
CA ILE A 96 -13.16 13.44 -21.62
C ILE A 96 -11.72 13.54 -21.07
N TYR A 97 -11.55 13.87 -19.78
CA TYR A 97 -10.23 13.95 -19.17
C TYR A 97 -9.50 12.61 -19.18
N MET A 98 -10.22 11.52 -18.88
CA MET A 98 -9.68 10.16 -18.95
C MET A 98 -9.29 9.76 -20.38
N THR A 99 -10.08 10.19 -21.36
CA THR A 99 -9.79 9.95 -22.78
C THR A 99 -8.53 10.68 -23.22
N LEU A 100 -8.39 11.97 -22.89
CA LEU A 100 -7.19 12.75 -23.20
C LEU A 100 -5.95 12.19 -22.51
N GLY A 101 -6.03 11.85 -21.22
CA GLY A 101 -4.89 11.26 -20.50
C GLY A 101 -4.41 9.94 -21.13
N ARG A 102 -5.35 9.09 -21.56
CA ARG A 102 -5.01 7.85 -22.27
C ARG A 102 -4.47 8.09 -23.67
N LEU A 103 -4.95 9.12 -24.38
CA LEU A 103 -4.43 9.53 -25.69
C LEU A 103 -2.98 10.02 -25.58
N ILE A 104 -2.66 10.86 -24.59
CA ILE A 104 -1.30 11.35 -24.34
C ILE A 104 -0.35 10.18 -24.04
N ALA A 105 -0.78 9.22 -23.19
CA ALA A 105 -0.02 8.02 -22.87
C ALA A 105 0.19 7.13 -24.11
N ALA A 106 -0.84 6.96 -24.95
CA ALA A 106 -0.77 6.20 -26.19
C ALA A 106 0.20 6.82 -27.20
N LEU A 107 0.28 8.15 -27.26
CA LEU A 107 1.21 8.89 -28.11
C LEU A 107 2.65 8.92 -27.57
N ARG A 108 2.90 8.41 -26.36
CA ARG A 108 4.20 8.52 -25.64
C ARG A 108 4.73 9.96 -25.58
N ALA A 109 3.83 10.93 -25.58
CA ALA A 109 4.14 12.36 -25.65
C ALA A 109 4.03 13.03 -24.27
N GLU A 110 4.41 12.31 -23.20
CA GLU A 110 4.30 12.81 -21.82
C GLU A 110 5.13 14.08 -21.61
N HIS A 111 6.29 14.18 -22.28
CA HIS A 111 7.17 15.35 -22.28
C HIS A 111 6.53 16.61 -22.90
N ALA A 112 5.55 16.45 -23.79
CA ALA A 112 4.83 17.58 -24.39
C ALA A 112 3.66 18.07 -23.51
N SER A 113 3.21 17.24 -22.56
CA SER A 113 2.15 17.60 -21.61
C SER A 113 2.69 18.57 -20.55
N VAL A 114 1.96 19.67 -20.32
CA VAL A 114 2.33 20.71 -19.32
C VAL A 114 2.12 20.17 -17.90
N ILE A 115 1.14 19.31 -17.73
CA ILE A 115 0.73 18.71 -16.47
C ILE A 115 0.96 17.21 -16.59
N SER A 116 1.69 16.63 -15.64
CA SER A 116 1.94 15.18 -15.65
C SER A 116 0.62 14.39 -15.65
N LEU A 117 0.58 13.30 -16.39
CA LEU A 117 -0.61 12.45 -16.55
C LEU A 117 -1.19 11.92 -15.23
N LYS A 118 -0.36 11.82 -14.18
CA LYS A 118 -0.77 11.37 -12.84
C LYS A 118 -1.67 12.38 -12.12
N TYR A 119 -1.48 13.68 -12.40
CA TYR A 119 -2.24 14.77 -11.77
C TYR A 119 -3.33 15.34 -12.68
N LEU A 120 -3.16 15.25 -14.00
CA LEU A 120 -4.12 15.81 -14.96
C LEU A 120 -5.56 15.35 -14.67
N THR A 121 -5.84 14.04 -14.70
CA THR A 121 -7.20 13.55 -14.45
C THR A 121 -7.65 13.76 -13.00
N LYS A 122 -6.73 13.67 -12.02
CA LYS A 122 -7.08 13.80 -10.59
C LYS A 122 -7.49 15.22 -10.22
N CYS A 123 -6.75 16.23 -10.66
CA CYS A 123 -7.01 17.63 -10.34
C CYS A 123 -8.34 18.10 -10.94
N PHE A 124 -8.61 17.79 -12.20
CA PHE A 124 -9.83 18.22 -12.86
C PHE A 124 -11.08 17.49 -12.34
N VAL A 125 -10.99 16.17 -12.09
CA VAL A 125 -12.10 15.44 -11.46
C VAL A 125 -12.38 15.95 -10.04
N LEU A 126 -11.34 16.29 -9.26
CA LEU A 126 -11.52 16.86 -7.92
C LEU A 126 -12.22 18.22 -7.99
N GLY A 127 -11.83 19.09 -8.92
CA GLY A 127 -12.52 20.37 -9.14
C GLY A 127 -14.00 20.20 -9.48
N ASP A 128 -14.33 19.24 -10.35
CA ASP A 128 -15.71 18.92 -10.71
C ASP A 128 -16.50 18.36 -9.52
N VAL A 129 -15.91 17.48 -8.70
CA VAL A 129 -16.55 16.94 -7.49
C VAL A 129 -16.82 18.05 -6.46
N VAL A 130 -15.86 18.94 -6.22
CA VAL A 130 -16.06 20.07 -5.30
C VAL A 130 -17.19 20.97 -5.81
N SER A 131 -17.14 21.34 -7.09
CA SER A 131 -18.17 22.17 -7.73
C SER A 131 -19.56 21.53 -7.67
N PHE A 132 -19.61 20.22 -7.83
CA PHE A 132 -20.82 19.41 -7.71
C PHE A 132 -21.40 19.46 -6.28
N LEU A 133 -20.55 19.35 -5.25
CA LEU A 133 -21.01 19.45 -3.85
C LEU A 133 -21.63 20.82 -3.55
N PHE A 134 -21.08 21.91 -4.09
CA PHE A 134 -21.69 23.24 -3.98
C PHE A 134 -23.05 23.30 -4.70
N GLN A 135 -23.17 22.71 -5.89
CA GLN A 135 -24.44 22.71 -6.64
C GLN A 135 -25.52 21.86 -5.95
N CYS A 136 -25.18 20.68 -5.44
CA CYS A 136 -26.11 19.84 -4.69
C CYS A 136 -26.46 20.44 -3.32
N GLY A 137 -25.47 20.96 -2.59
CA GLY A 137 -25.68 21.62 -1.31
C GLY A 137 -26.56 22.86 -1.46
N GLY A 138 -26.27 23.71 -2.44
CA GLY A 138 -27.06 24.89 -2.75
C GLY A 138 -28.47 24.55 -3.22
N GLY A 139 -28.63 23.59 -4.14
CA GLY A 139 -29.94 23.15 -4.63
C GLY A 139 -30.79 22.46 -3.55
N GLY A 140 -30.17 21.67 -2.67
CA GLY A 140 -30.83 21.10 -1.50
C GLY A 140 -31.23 22.16 -0.47
N TYR A 141 -30.39 23.19 -0.27
CA TYR A 141 -30.72 24.31 0.62
C TYR A 141 -31.88 25.17 0.08
N MET A 142 -31.98 25.33 -1.25
CA MET A 142 -33.14 25.98 -1.89
C MET A 142 -34.45 25.22 -1.63
N ALA A 143 -34.38 23.89 -1.42
CA ALA A 143 -35.56 23.08 -1.12
C ALA A 143 -36.08 23.23 0.32
N ALA A 144 -35.35 23.94 1.20
CA ALA A 144 -35.77 24.18 2.59
C ALA A 144 -36.96 25.17 2.73
N GLY A 145 -37.39 25.81 1.64
CA GLY A 145 -38.71 26.47 1.54
C GLY A 145 -38.82 27.90 2.07
N SER A 146 -37.78 28.48 2.68
CA SER A 146 -37.78 29.91 3.08
C SER A 146 -37.15 30.79 2.01
N VAL A 147 -37.71 31.98 1.76
CA VAL A 147 -37.22 32.93 0.73
C VAL A 147 -35.73 33.27 0.90
N SER A 148 -35.26 33.40 2.15
CA SER A 148 -33.84 33.60 2.46
C SER A 148 -32.99 32.38 2.12
N ALA A 149 -33.46 31.16 2.44
CA ALA A 149 -32.75 29.93 2.08
C ALA A 149 -32.66 29.74 0.56
N MET A 150 -33.68 30.17 -0.19
CA MET A 150 -33.66 30.11 -1.65
C MET A 150 -32.59 31.01 -2.27
N ASN A 151 -32.50 32.27 -1.83
CA ASN A 151 -31.51 33.22 -2.36
C ASN A 151 -30.08 32.79 -2.01
N THR A 152 -29.85 32.43 -0.75
CA THR A 152 -28.53 31.92 -0.31
C THR A 152 -28.17 30.63 -1.03
N GLY A 153 -29.13 29.71 -1.18
CA GLY A 153 -28.92 28.46 -1.92
C GLY A 153 -28.57 28.70 -3.39
N ALA A 154 -29.26 29.63 -4.06
CA ALA A 154 -28.95 30.03 -5.43
C ALA A 154 -27.51 30.59 -5.55
N HIS A 155 -27.06 31.43 -4.60
CA HIS A 155 -25.67 31.91 -4.58
C HIS A 155 -24.66 30.76 -4.41
N ILE A 156 -24.94 29.78 -3.54
CA ILE A 156 -24.08 28.60 -3.37
C ILE A 156 -24.00 27.79 -4.67
N VAL A 157 -25.12 27.62 -5.39
CA VAL A 157 -25.13 26.95 -6.70
C VAL A 157 -24.32 27.73 -7.74
N ILE A 158 -24.45 29.06 -7.80
CA ILE A 158 -23.69 29.92 -8.72
C ILE A 158 -22.18 29.80 -8.48
N VAL A 159 -21.74 29.79 -7.21
CA VAL A 159 -20.32 29.59 -6.86
C VAL A 159 -19.82 28.24 -7.39
N GLY A 160 -20.59 27.17 -7.18
CA GLY A 160 -20.24 25.85 -7.72
C GLY A 160 -20.13 25.84 -9.24
N LEU A 161 -21.09 26.45 -9.95
CA LEU A 161 -21.07 26.54 -11.41
C LEU A 161 -19.88 27.38 -11.93
N ALA A 162 -19.51 28.46 -11.23
CA ALA A 162 -18.39 29.31 -11.60
C ALA A 162 -17.04 28.61 -11.44
N ILE A 163 -16.84 27.86 -10.35
CA ILE A 163 -15.64 27.03 -10.12
C ILE A 163 -15.54 25.97 -11.22
N GLN A 164 -16.63 25.26 -11.51
CA GLN A 164 -16.67 24.26 -12.58
C GLN A 164 -16.26 24.86 -13.94
N LEU A 165 -16.82 26.03 -14.28
CA LEU A 165 -16.52 26.72 -15.54
C LEU A 165 -15.05 27.12 -15.65
N LEU A 166 -14.44 27.59 -14.55
CA LEU A 166 -13.03 27.97 -14.50
C LEU A 166 -12.13 26.74 -14.73
N PHE A 167 -12.33 25.67 -13.96
CA PHE A 167 -11.52 24.45 -14.06
C PHE A 167 -11.67 23.78 -15.43
N PHE A 168 -12.90 23.73 -15.97
CA PHE A 168 -13.15 23.17 -17.29
C PHE A 168 -12.54 24.02 -18.42
N GLY A 169 -12.63 25.35 -18.32
CA GLY A 169 -11.95 26.28 -19.24
C GLY A 169 -10.43 26.11 -19.22
N PHE A 170 -9.85 25.96 -18.02
CA PHE A 170 -8.42 25.68 -17.86
C PHE A 170 -8.03 24.33 -18.49
N PHE A 171 -8.87 23.29 -18.38
CA PHE A 171 -8.65 22.02 -19.07
C PHE A 171 -8.58 22.17 -20.60
N ILE A 172 -9.53 22.91 -21.19
CA ILE A 172 -9.55 23.16 -22.64
C ILE A 172 -8.25 23.86 -23.07
N TYR A 173 -7.78 24.84 -22.28
CA TYR A 173 -6.52 25.52 -22.53
C TYR A 173 -5.32 24.55 -22.48
N VAL A 174 -5.23 23.68 -21.48
CA VAL A 174 -4.16 22.68 -21.37
C VAL A 174 -4.18 21.69 -22.55
N ALA A 175 -5.36 21.25 -22.97
CA ALA A 175 -5.53 20.38 -24.14
C ALA A 175 -5.05 21.08 -25.44
N ALA A 176 -5.40 22.36 -25.62
CA ALA A 176 -4.96 23.18 -26.74
C ALA A 176 -3.44 23.35 -26.77
N LEU A 177 -2.83 23.61 -25.60
CA LEU A 177 -1.39 23.77 -25.46
C LEU A 177 -0.64 22.46 -25.77
N PHE A 178 -1.17 21.32 -25.33
CA PHE A 178 -0.64 20.00 -25.71
C PHE A 178 -0.70 19.78 -27.22
N HIS A 179 -1.85 20.06 -27.86
CA HIS A 179 -2.02 19.90 -29.31
C HIS A 179 -1.06 20.80 -30.09
N TYR A 180 -0.89 22.05 -29.67
CA TYR A 180 0.05 23.00 -30.26
C TYR A 180 1.51 22.52 -30.14
N ARG A 181 1.92 22.04 -28.96
CA ARG A 181 3.29 21.56 -28.70
C ARG A 181 3.65 20.34 -29.57
N ILE A 182 2.72 19.40 -29.73
CA ILE A 182 2.92 18.25 -30.62
C ILE A 182 3.07 18.69 -32.09
N LYS A 183 2.22 19.59 -32.57
CA LYS A 183 2.32 20.09 -33.96
C LYS A 183 3.60 20.88 -34.22
N LYS A 184 4.12 21.59 -33.22
CA LYS A 184 5.36 22.36 -33.32
C LYS A 184 6.63 21.49 -33.22
N GLY A 185 6.60 20.38 -32.49
CA GLY A 185 7.73 19.45 -32.28
C GLY A 185 7.90 18.36 -33.34
N ALA A 186 7.39 18.57 -34.57
CA ALA A 186 7.11 17.53 -35.55
C ALA A 186 8.28 16.72 -36.19
N PRO A 187 9.60 17.03 -36.11
CA PRO A 187 10.58 16.24 -36.89
C PRO A 187 10.79 14.80 -36.37
N THR A 188 10.49 14.51 -35.10
CA THR A 188 10.95 13.25 -34.46
C THR A 188 9.84 12.21 -34.27
N THR A 189 8.58 12.64 -34.18
CA THR A 189 7.44 11.74 -33.87
C THR A 189 6.89 11.02 -35.10
N GLY A 190 7.06 11.59 -36.30
CA GLY A 190 6.57 11.04 -37.56
C GLY A 190 7.35 9.83 -38.10
N ARG A 191 8.55 9.55 -37.57
CA ARG A 191 9.42 8.46 -38.06
C ARG A 191 9.24 7.14 -37.30
N LEU A 192 8.56 7.16 -36.15
CA LEU A 192 8.36 6.00 -35.25
C LEU A 192 6.98 5.34 -35.40
N TYR A 193 6.03 5.98 -36.07
CA TYR A 193 4.68 5.46 -36.26
C TYR A 193 4.37 5.26 -37.75
N GLY A 194 4.10 4.01 -38.13
CA GLY A 194 3.68 3.65 -39.48
C GLY A 194 2.50 4.50 -39.96
N THR A 195 2.54 4.84 -41.24
CA THR A 195 1.71 5.80 -41.97
C THR A 195 0.18 5.60 -41.90
N SER A 196 -0.32 4.52 -41.29
CA SER A 196 -1.76 4.22 -41.18
C SER A 196 -2.46 4.77 -39.93
N ASN A 197 -1.75 5.02 -38.82
CA ASN A 197 -2.35 5.45 -37.53
C ASN A 197 -2.21 6.94 -37.21
N LEU A 198 -1.52 7.71 -38.07
CA LEU A 198 -1.31 9.14 -37.86
C LEU A 198 -2.59 9.97 -38.02
N HIS A 199 -3.58 9.48 -38.78
CA HIS A 199 -4.86 10.18 -38.99
C HIS A 199 -5.79 10.09 -37.76
N ASN A 200 -5.70 9.02 -36.96
CA ASN A 200 -6.72 8.71 -35.94
C ASN A 200 -6.62 9.57 -34.66
N TRP A 201 -5.44 10.06 -34.31
CA TRP A 201 -5.25 10.83 -33.07
C TRP A 201 -5.68 12.30 -33.22
N GLU A 202 -5.46 12.91 -34.38
CA GLU A 202 -5.87 14.28 -34.65
C GLU A 202 -7.39 14.37 -34.73
N SER A 203 -8.04 13.40 -35.40
CA SER A 203 -9.50 13.28 -35.40
C SER A 203 -10.07 13.12 -33.99
N MET A 204 -9.41 12.36 -33.10
CA MET A 204 -9.80 12.24 -31.70
C MET A 204 -9.73 13.58 -30.97
N MET A 205 -8.66 14.37 -31.19
CA MET A 205 -8.53 15.70 -30.58
C MET A 205 -9.64 16.65 -31.04
N TRP A 206 -9.98 16.69 -32.33
CA TRP A 206 -11.05 17.54 -32.85
C TRP A 206 -12.43 17.17 -32.30
N ILE A 207 -12.71 15.88 -32.14
CA ILE A 207 -13.95 15.38 -31.54
C ILE A 207 -14.02 15.71 -30.04
N LEU A 208 -12.91 15.60 -29.32
CA LEU A 208 -12.83 16.03 -27.92
C LEU A 208 -13.08 17.54 -27.79
N TYR A 209 -12.55 18.39 -28.68
CA TYR A 209 -12.86 19.83 -28.67
C TYR A 209 -14.33 20.10 -28.96
N GLY A 210 -14.92 19.42 -29.94
CA GLY A 210 -16.35 19.53 -30.23
C GLY A 210 -17.20 19.21 -29.01
N ALA A 211 -16.91 18.12 -28.32
CA ALA A 211 -17.59 17.75 -27.08
C ALA A 211 -17.37 18.78 -25.96
N CYS A 212 -16.12 19.24 -25.76
CA CYS A 212 -15.80 20.26 -24.75
C CYS A 212 -16.54 21.57 -24.98
N ILE A 213 -16.62 22.06 -26.23
CA ILE A 213 -17.29 23.32 -26.55
C ILE A 213 -18.79 23.24 -26.23
N LEU A 214 -19.46 22.12 -26.56
CA LEU A 214 -20.88 21.94 -26.25
C LEU A 214 -21.13 21.89 -24.74
N ILE A 215 -20.28 21.21 -23.97
CA ILE A 215 -20.35 21.18 -22.50
C ILE A 215 -20.05 22.56 -21.90
N PHE A 216 -19.13 23.32 -22.50
CA PHE A 216 -18.79 24.66 -22.06
C PHE A 216 -19.95 25.64 -22.27
N ILE A 217 -20.56 25.65 -23.46
CA ILE A 217 -21.74 26.50 -23.76
C ILE A 217 -22.90 26.18 -22.80
N ARG A 218 -23.17 24.90 -22.57
CA ARG A 218 -24.11 24.40 -21.57
C ARG A 218 -23.82 24.97 -20.18
N SER A 219 -22.57 24.90 -19.75
CA SER A 219 -22.13 25.37 -18.42
C SER A 219 -22.29 26.88 -18.26
N VAL A 220 -21.96 27.66 -19.30
CA VAL A 220 -22.19 29.11 -19.33
C VAL A 220 -23.68 29.43 -19.26
N PHE A 221 -24.51 28.74 -20.04
CA PHE A 221 -25.96 28.93 -20.00
C PHE A 221 -26.52 28.66 -18.60
N ARG A 222 -26.05 27.63 -17.91
CA ARG A 222 -26.43 27.31 -16.52
C ARG A 222 -26.02 28.41 -15.54
N VAL A 223 -24.83 29.00 -15.68
CA VAL A 223 -24.45 30.17 -14.87
C VAL A 223 -25.41 31.33 -15.12
N VAL A 224 -25.71 31.66 -16.38
CA VAL A 224 -26.60 32.78 -16.74
C VAL A 224 -28.03 32.55 -16.24
N GLU A 225 -28.54 31.32 -16.33
CA GLU A 225 -29.85 30.93 -15.79
C GLU A 225 -29.97 31.23 -14.30
N PHE A 226 -29.01 30.78 -13.48
CA PHE A 226 -29.05 31.00 -12.03
C PHE A 226 -28.78 32.47 -11.65
N VAL A 227 -27.95 33.19 -12.41
CA VAL A 227 -27.70 34.63 -12.20
C VAL A 227 -28.92 35.48 -12.53
N GLN A 228 -29.70 35.11 -13.56
CA GLN A 228 -30.97 35.81 -13.88
C GLN A 228 -32.06 35.59 -12.82
N GLY A 229 -31.92 34.57 -11.97
CA GLY A 229 -32.86 34.27 -10.89
C GLY A 229 -34.23 33.76 -11.37
N ASN A 230 -35.13 33.56 -10.42
CA ASN A 230 -36.41 32.87 -10.67
C ASN A 230 -37.37 33.67 -11.60
N ASP A 231 -37.27 35.00 -11.63
CA ASP A 231 -38.07 35.87 -12.51
C ASP A 231 -37.43 36.08 -13.91
N GLY A 232 -36.26 35.47 -14.18
CA GLY A 232 -35.48 35.69 -15.38
C GLY A 232 -36.13 35.22 -16.70
N TYR A 233 -35.74 35.86 -17.81
CA TYR A 233 -36.24 35.54 -19.16
C TYR A 233 -36.01 34.07 -19.54
N ILE A 234 -34.90 33.49 -19.09
CA ILE A 234 -34.55 32.09 -19.37
C ILE A 234 -35.49 31.11 -18.62
N MET A 235 -35.79 31.38 -17.35
CA MET A 235 -36.66 30.52 -16.53
C MET A 235 -38.12 30.53 -16.97
N GLN A 236 -38.56 31.58 -17.66
CA GLN A 236 -39.93 31.69 -18.16
C GLN A 236 -40.18 30.88 -19.45
N ARG A 237 -39.13 30.52 -20.21
CA ARG A 237 -39.27 29.91 -21.55
C ARG A 237 -38.66 28.51 -21.59
N GLU A 238 -39.53 27.50 -21.60
CA GLU A 238 -39.12 26.10 -21.56
C GLU A 238 -38.21 25.68 -22.73
N TYR A 239 -38.44 26.17 -23.95
CA TYR A 239 -37.67 25.74 -25.13
C TYR A 239 -36.17 26.07 -25.02
N LEU A 240 -35.79 27.11 -24.27
CA LEU A 240 -34.38 27.47 -24.06
C LEU A 240 -33.66 26.39 -23.26
N LEU A 241 -34.35 25.76 -22.29
CA LEU A 241 -33.83 24.62 -21.56
C LEU A 241 -33.59 23.46 -22.53
N TYR A 242 -34.56 23.06 -23.34
CA TYR A 242 -34.33 21.95 -24.28
C TYR A 242 -33.21 22.20 -25.30
N ILE A 243 -33.04 23.43 -25.78
CA ILE A 243 -31.99 23.78 -26.77
C ILE A 243 -30.60 23.86 -26.12
N PHE A 244 -30.45 24.58 -25.01
CA PHE A 244 -29.15 24.85 -24.38
C PHE A 244 -28.79 23.88 -23.25
N ASP A 245 -29.70 22.96 -22.93
CA ASP A 245 -29.49 21.84 -22.02
C ASP A 245 -29.48 20.52 -22.78
N ALA A 246 -30.67 20.01 -23.07
CA ALA A 246 -30.88 18.65 -23.56
C ALA A 246 -30.17 18.40 -24.90
N LEU A 247 -30.35 19.32 -25.85
CA LEU A 247 -29.81 19.18 -27.20
C LEU A 247 -28.27 19.24 -27.19
N LEU A 248 -27.65 20.13 -26.42
CA LEU A 248 -26.18 20.19 -26.33
C LEU A 248 -25.58 18.90 -25.75
N MET A 249 -26.24 18.31 -24.74
CA MET A 249 -25.79 17.06 -24.12
C MET A 249 -26.02 15.84 -25.02
N ALA A 250 -27.09 15.83 -25.81
CA ALA A 250 -27.32 14.82 -26.84
C ALA A 250 -26.30 14.94 -27.97
N LEU A 251 -26.02 16.16 -28.46
CA LEU A 251 -25.06 16.41 -29.54
C LEU A 251 -23.63 16.00 -29.17
N GLN A 252 -23.16 16.31 -27.94
CA GLN A 252 -21.83 15.89 -27.53
C GLN A 252 -21.70 14.35 -27.45
N ALA A 253 -22.78 13.68 -27.03
CA ALA A 253 -22.83 12.22 -27.01
C ALA A 253 -22.82 11.61 -28.41
N ILE A 254 -23.46 12.26 -29.39
CA ILE A 254 -23.42 11.86 -30.80
C ILE A 254 -22.02 12.08 -31.39
N ILE A 255 -21.39 13.22 -31.12
CA ILE A 255 -20.03 13.54 -31.61
C ILE A 255 -19.03 12.46 -31.18
N ILE A 256 -19.10 11.99 -29.94
CA ILE A 256 -18.22 10.94 -29.42
C ILE A 256 -18.49 9.56 -30.07
N LEU A 257 -19.68 9.32 -30.62
CA LEU A 257 -19.96 8.08 -31.37
C LEU A 257 -19.26 8.04 -32.74
N ILE A 258 -18.94 9.19 -33.34
CA ILE A 258 -18.30 9.27 -34.66
C ILE A 258 -16.90 8.64 -34.62
N VAL A 259 -16.08 9.01 -33.63
CA VAL A 259 -14.80 8.36 -33.35
C VAL A 259 -14.76 7.96 -31.89
N TYR A 260 -15.08 6.70 -31.65
CA TYR A 260 -15.19 6.18 -30.29
C TYR A 260 -13.79 6.03 -29.63
N PRO A 261 -13.58 6.56 -28.41
CA PRO A 261 -12.30 6.46 -27.68
C PRO A 261 -11.75 5.05 -27.56
N GLY A 262 -12.62 4.06 -27.34
CA GLY A 262 -12.25 2.65 -27.24
C GLY A 262 -11.68 2.07 -28.53
N ARG A 263 -12.02 2.61 -29.71
CA ARG A 263 -11.48 2.14 -31.00
C ARG A 263 -10.03 2.57 -31.18
N VAL A 264 -9.73 3.85 -30.94
CA VAL A 264 -8.38 4.41 -31.16
C VAL A 264 -7.39 3.98 -30.09
N ILE A 265 -7.82 3.91 -28.82
CA ILE A 265 -6.92 3.65 -27.69
C ILE A 265 -6.67 2.14 -27.47
N CYS A 266 -7.61 1.26 -27.86
CA CYS A 266 -7.48 -0.19 -27.62
C CYS A 266 -7.04 -1.01 -28.85
N GLN A 267 -6.94 -0.42 -30.06
CA GLN A 267 -6.49 -1.12 -31.27
C GLN A 267 -4.97 -1.40 -31.31
N GLY A 268 -4.14 -0.75 -30.49
CA GLY A 268 -2.69 -1.00 -30.42
C GLY A 268 -2.26 -2.36 -29.81
N LYS A 269 -3.18 -3.33 -29.68
CA LYS A 269 -2.94 -4.66 -29.09
C LYS A 269 -3.20 -5.83 -30.05
N GLY A 270 -3.43 -5.58 -31.35
CA GLY A 270 -4.07 -6.54 -32.25
C GLY A 270 -3.32 -7.02 -33.50
N GLU A 271 -2.10 -6.57 -33.81
CA GLU A 271 -1.36 -7.08 -34.98
C GLU A 271 -0.15 -7.92 -34.52
N GLY A 272 -0.36 -9.23 -34.48
CA GLY A 272 0.71 -10.21 -34.38
C GLY A 272 1.43 -10.30 -35.72
N PHE A 273 2.72 -9.94 -35.74
CA PHE A 273 3.60 -10.23 -36.86
C PHE A 273 4.00 -11.71 -36.80
N GLU A 274 3.36 -12.49 -37.66
CA GLU A 274 3.62 -13.90 -37.91
C GLU A 274 4.97 -14.04 -38.64
N LEU A 275 6.00 -14.51 -37.93
CA LEU A 275 7.29 -14.86 -38.53
C LEU A 275 7.19 -16.26 -39.13
N THR A 276 6.82 -16.34 -40.41
CA THR A 276 7.07 -17.51 -41.24
C THR A 276 8.57 -17.71 -41.39
N SER A 277 9.10 -18.74 -40.75
CA SER A 277 10.45 -19.26 -41.03
C SER A 277 10.47 -19.86 -42.44
N ARG A 278 11.21 -19.23 -43.35
CA ARG A 278 11.64 -19.86 -44.60
C ARG A 278 13.14 -20.06 -44.51
N SER A 279 13.52 -21.32 -44.39
CA SER A 279 14.88 -21.83 -44.57
C SER A 279 15.36 -21.53 -45.98
N ASP A 280 16.57 -21.00 -46.13
CA ASP A 280 17.44 -21.38 -47.23
C ASP A 280 18.91 -21.28 -46.82
N SER A 281 19.62 -22.35 -47.15
CA SER A 281 21.01 -22.66 -46.88
C SER A 281 21.93 -22.00 -47.92
N SER A 282 23.11 -21.52 -47.51
CA SER A 282 24.43 -21.93 -48.06
C SER A 282 25.54 -20.87 -47.90
N ASN A 283 26.73 -21.40 -47.61
CA ASN A 283 28.10 -20.90 -47.85
C ASN A 283 28.73 -19.84 -46.93
N GLY A 284 29.58 -20.33 -46.01
CA GLY A 284 31.03 -20.30 -46.25
C GLY A 284 31.91 -19.32 -45.45
N PHE A 285 32.82 -19.91 -44.67
CA PHE A 285 34.20 -19.45 -44.36
C PHE A 285 34.46 -18.42 -43.24
N ILE A 286 35.29 -18.84 -42.27
CA ILE A 286 35.97 -18.01 -41.24
C ILE A 286 37.44 -17.81 -41.71
N PRO A 287 38.08 -16.66 -41.45
CA PRO A 287 39.15 -16.69 -40.45
C PRO A 287 39.17 -15.52 -39.46
N SER A 288 39.75 -15.82 -38.30
CA SER A 288 40.00 -15.00 -37.11
C SER A 288 40.97 -13.84 -37.33
N ALA A 289 40.61 -12.64 -36.85
CA ALA A 289 41.43 -11.71 -36.03
C ALA A 289 40.82 -10.28 -35.99
N ALA A 290 41.04 -9.58 -34.87
CA ALA A 290 40.80 -8.16 -34.59
C ALA A 290 39.42 -7.73 -34.02
N TYR A 291 39.41 -7.66 -32.69
CA TYR A 291 38.59 -6.90 -31.74
C TYR A 291 37.71 -5.75 -32.30
N LYS A 292 36.36 -5.88 -32.21
CA LYS A 292 35.43 -4.74 -32.07
C LYS A 292 34.01 -5.17 -31.66
N GLN A 293 33.57 -4.65 -30.50
CA GLN A 293 32.18 -4.39 -30.08
C GLN A 293 31.13 -5.53 -30.21
N ILE A 294 30.94 -6.28 -29.12
CA ILE A 294 29.73 -7.08 -28.92
C ILE A 294 28.72 -6.28 -28.10
N LYS A 295 27.56 -6.06 -28.73
CA LYS A 295 26.34 -5.45 -28.18
C LYS A 295 25.74 -6.37 -27.09
N PRO A 296 25.16 -5.82 -26.01
CA PRO A 296 24.45 -6.63 -25.02
C PRO A 296 23.23 -7.30 -25.65
N GLY A 297 23.11 -8.60 -25.39
CA GLY A 297 22.00 -9.44 -25.82
C GLY A 297 20.66 -8.93 -25.28
N SER A 298 19.71 -8.84 -26.20
CA SER A 298 18.30 -8.56 -25.97
C SER A 298 17.72 -9.60 -25.00
N GLN A 299 17.59 -9.22 -23.73
CA GLN A 299 16.72 -9.90 -22.79
C GLN A 299 15.27 -9.50 -23.09
N ARG A 300 14.43 -10.52 -23.27
CA ARG A 300 12.99 -10.39 -23.42
C ARG A 300 12.42 -9.69 -22.19
N ILE A 301 11.95 -8.47 -22.42
CA ILE A 301 11.13 -7.70 -21.48
C ILE A 301 9.84 -8.49 -21.27
N ASN A 302 9.69 -9.12 -20.09
CA ASN A 302 8.39 -9.55 -19.61
C ASN A 302 7.60 -8.31 -19.22
N PHE A 303 6.90 -7.74 -20.21
CA PHE A 303 5.85 -6.76 -19.98
C PHE A 303 4.80 -7.36 -19.06
N PHE A 304 4.51 -6.66 -17.96
CA PHE A 304 3.31 -6.86 -17.17
C PHE A 304 2.08 -6.92 -18.10
N PRO A 305 1.35 -8.04 -18.18
CA PRO A 305 0.10 -8.06 -18.92
C PRO A 305 -0.96 -7.32 -18.08
N LEU A 306 -1.44 -6.20 -18.62
CA LEU A 306 -2.77 -5.69 -18.30
C LEU A 306 -3.76 -6.85 -18.53
N LYS A 307 -4.35 -7.36 -17.45
CA LYS A 307 -5.33 -8.47 -17.40
C LYS A 307 -6.22 -8.50 -18.66
N LEU A 308 -5.94 -9.43 -19.56
CA LEU A 308 -6.85 -9.85 -20.61
C LEU A 308 -7.64 -11.05 -20.08
N ARG A 309 -8.96 -10.96 -20.04
CA ARG A 309 -9.82 -12.14 -19.85
C ARG A 309 -9.60 -13.05 -21.08
N ALA A 310 -8.92 -14.18 -20.90
CA ALA A 310 -8.74 -15.18 -21.94
C ALA A 310 -10.09 -15.80 -22.35
N SER A 311 -10.27 -16.05 -23.64
CA SER A 311 -11.38 -16.86 -24.17
C SER A 311 -11.20 -18.31 -23.71
N HIS A 312 -12.28 -18.99 -23.32
CA HIS A 312 -12.22 -20.35 -22.79
C HIS A 312 -13.00 -21.35 -23.66
N THR A 313 -12.33 -22.42 -24.02
CA THR A 313 -12.88 -23.69 -24.51
C THR A 313 -13.72 -24.36 -23.42
N LYS A 314 -14.87 -24.95 -23.79
CA LYS A 314 -15.83 -25.60 -22.87
C LYS A 314 -15.20 -26.83 -22.21
N SER A 315 -15.31 -26.94 -20.88
CA SER A 315 -14.87 -28.08 -20.07
C SER A 315 -15.76 -29.31 -20.31
N ARG A 316 -15.24 -30.40 -20.87
CA ARG A 316 -16.04 -31.60 -21.21
C ARG A 316 -16.37 -32.43 -19.95
N ALA A 317 -15.52 -32.42 -18.92
CA ALA A 317 -15.65 -33.25 -17.70
C ALA A 317 -16.03 -32.47 -16.42
N GLY A 318 -16.51 -31.23 -16.54
CA GLY A 318 -16.94 -30.40 -15.39
C GLY A 318 -18.04 -31.02 -14.53
N CYS A 319 -18.05 -30.66 -13.24
CA CYS A 319 -19.04 -31.10 -12.25
C CYS A 319 -20.47 -30.61 -12.59
N TYR A 320 -21.49 -31.31 -12.09
CA TYR A 320 -22.90 -30.98 -12.31
C TYR A 320 -23.27 -29.59 -11.80
N THR A 321 -22.73 -29.18 -10.65
CA THR A 321 -23.02 -27.88 -10.03
C THR A 321 -22.50 -26.71 -10.87
N CYS A 322 -21.33 -26.83 -11.49
CA CYS A 322 -20.85 -25.81 -12.43
C CYS A 322 -21.56 -25.87 -13.79
N LYS A 323 -21.89 -27.08 -14.27
CA LYS A 323 -22.62 -27.28 -15.52
C LYS A 323 -24.05 -26.71 -15.44
N SER A 324 -24.79 -26.98 -14.36
CA SER A 324 -26.15 -26.45 -14.14
C SER A 324 -26.15 -24.91 -14.08
N ARG A 325 -25.11 -24.34 -13.49
CA ARG A 325 -24.90 -22.89 -13.37
C ARG A 325 -24.32 -22.23 -14.62
N ARG A 326 -24.01 -23.00 -15.66
CA ARG A 326 -23.37 -22.53 -16.91
C ARG A 326 -22.09 -21.71 -16.65
N VAL A 327 -21.33 -22.07 -15.59
CA VAL A 327 -20.02 -21.47 -15.25
C VAL A 327 -18.89 -22.47 -15.51
N LYS A 328 -17.68 -21.97 -15.75
CA LYS A 328 -16.52 -22.83 -16.05
C LYS A 328 -16.12 -23.63 -14.80
N CYS A 329 -16.16 -24.95 -14.91
CA CYS A 329 -15.55 -25.85 -13.93
C CYS A 329 -14.06 -25.95 -14.23
N ASP A 330 -13.24 -25.88 -13.19
CA ASP A 330 -11.79 -26.12 -13.23
C ASP A 330 -11.44 -27.62 -13.10
N GLU A 331 -12.45 -28.49 -13.01
CA GLU A 331 -12.33 -29.96 -12.98
C GLU A 331 -11.47 -30.52 -11.82
N ALA A 332 -11.13 -29.68 -10.83
CA ALA A 332 -10.37 -30.05 -9.65
C ALA A 332 -11.22 -30.99 -8.75
N ARG A 333 -10.61 -32.08 -8.29
CA ARG A 333 -11.22 -33.07 -7.37
C ARG A 333 -10.52 -32.98 -5.99
N PRO A 334 -11.24 -33.14 -4.87
CA PRO A 334 -12.65 -33.54 -4.76
C PRO A 334 -13.66 -32.41 -4.99
N LEU A 335 -13.27 -31.15 -4.80
CA LEU A 335 -14.12 -29.96 -5.01
C LEU A 335 -13.51 -29.05 -6.06
N CYS A 336 -14.32 -28.61 -7.02
CA CYS A 336 -13.91 -27.62 -7.99
C CYS A 336 -13.83 -26.23 -7.34
N GLY A 337 -12.90 -25.38 -7.75
CA GLY A 337 -12.66 -24.07 -7.12
C GLY A 337 -13.88 -23.16 -7.19
N ALA A 338 -14.74 -23.30 -8.20
CA ALA A 338 -15.97 -22.52 -8.32
C ALA A 338 -17.07 -22.92 -7.31
N CYS A 339 -17.14 -24.20 -6.94
CA CYS A 339 -18.05 -24.69 -5.90
C CYS A 339 -17.49 -24.40 -4.49
N LEU A 340 -16.16 -24.52 -4.32
CA LEU A 340 -15.48 -24.22 -3.06
C LEU A 340 -15.61 -22.75 -2.67
N LEU A 341 -15.43 -21.83 -3.62
CA LEU A 341 -15.53 -20.38 -3.38
C LEU A 341 -16.94 -19.94 -2.94
N ARG A 342 -17.94 -20.78 -3.17
CA ARG A 342 -19.34 -20.51 -2.80
C ARG A 342 -19.88 -21.46 -1.74
N SER A 343 -19.02 -22.34 -1.21
CA SER A 343 -19.38 -23.36 -0.24
C SER A 343 -20.59 -24.20 -0.68
N GLU A 344 -20.69 -24.52 -1.97
CA GLU A 344 -21.75 -25.35 -2.55
C GLU A 344 -21.25 -26.78 -2.80
N GLU A 345 -22.17 -27.75 -2.73
CA GLU A 345 -21.85 -29.17 -2.97
C GLU A 345 -21.39 -29.40 -4.42
N CYS A 346 -20.22 -30.03 -4.60
CA CYS A 346 -19.59 -30.26 -5.90
C CYS A 346 -19.67 -31.74 -6.29
N ILE A 347 -20.56 -32.08 -7.24
CA ILE A 347 -20.81 -33.48 -7.63
C ILE A 347 -20.34 -33.71 -9.08
N TYR A 348 -19.47 -34.69 -9.30
CA TYR A 348 -18.99 -35.10 -10.63
C TYR A 348 -19.82 -36.27 -11.20
N PRO A 349 -19.97 -36.39 -12.53
CA PRO A 349 -20.52 -37.59 -13.16
C PRO A 349 -19.66 -38.81 -12.80
N THR A 350 -20.28 -39.83 -12.21
CA THR A 350 -19.66 -41.13 -11.96
C THR A 350 -19.80 -42.00 -13.21
N ASP A 351 -18.67 -42.53 -13.72
CA ASP A 351 -18.70 -43.52 -14.79
C ASP A 351 -19.20 -44.89 -14.27
N PRO A 352 -19.95 -45.67 -15.07
CA PRO A 352 -20.47 -46.98 -14.68
C PRO A 352 -19.39 -48.09 -14.74
N ILE A 353 -19.22 -48.78 -13.61
CA ILE A 353 -18.83 -50.20 -13.39
C ILE A 353 -17.64 -50.79 -14.20
N THR A 354 -16.56 -51.12 -13.47
CA THR A 354 -15.92 -52.46 -13.33
C THR A 354 -14.86 -52.33 -12.23
N GLY A 355 -14.75 -53.12 -11.15
CA GLY A 355 -15.54 -54.21 -10.59
C GLY A 355 -14.98 -54.57 -9.20
N GLN A 356 -15.84 -55.23 -8.40
CA GLN A 356 -15.58 -55.99 -7.16
C GLN A 356 -15.44 -55.18 -5.84
N HIS A 357 -16.54 -55.05 -5.05
CA HIS A 357 -17.05 -55.98 -4.01
C HIS A 357 -16.28 -55.84 -2.67
N LYS A 358 -16.86 -55.53 -1.50
CA LYS A 358 -18.23 -55.69 -0.95
C LYS A 358 -18.53 -54.58 0.09
N THR A 359 -19.74 -54.05 0.04
CA THR A 359 -20.46 -53.46 1.19
C THR A 359 -21.05 -54.62 2.05
N PRO A 360 -21.55 -54.35 3.27
CA PRO A 360 -22.90 -53.81 3.36
C PRO A 360 -23.04 -52.65 4.36
N SER A 361 -23.71 -51.60 3.90
CA SER A 361 -24.64 -50.82 4.71
C SER A 361 -25.80 -51.72 5.17
N ASN A 362 -26.32 -51.51 6.38
CA ASN A 362 -27.74 -51.21 6.60
C ASN A 362 -28.01 -50.88 8.09
N ILE A 363 -28.58 -49.71 8.36
CA ILE A 363 -29.97 -49.50 8.81
C ILE A 363 -30.24 -50.06 10.22
N PHE A 364 -30.40 -49.19 11.22
CA PHE A 364 -31.68 -48.93 11.89
C PHE A 364 -31.51 -47.89 13.00
N LYS A 365 -32.44 -46.92 13.03
CA LYS A 365 -32.79 -46.15 14.23
C LYS A 365 -33.55 -47.09 15.18
N ASP A 366 -33.28 -47.01 16.48
CA ASP A 366 -34.28 -46.73 17.53
C ASP A 366 -33.77 -47.09 18.94
N GLY A 367 -34.04 -46.19 19.89
CA GLY A 367 -34.61 -46.56 21.19
C GLY A 367 -33.74 -47.07 22.34
N PHE A 368 -33.71 -46.25 23.41
CA PHE A 368 -33.86 -46.63 24.83
C PHE A 368 -32.71 -47.33 25.62
N THR A 369 -32.16 -46.56 26.58
CA THR A 369 -31.97 -46.79 28.03
C THR A 369 -31.28 -48.05 28.62
N HIS A 370 -30.66 -47.81 29.79
CA HIS A 370 -30.10 -48.70 30.83
C HIS A 370 -28.68 -49.25 30.59
N ARG A 371 -27.65 -48.80 31.33
CA ARG A 371 -27.26 -49.01 32.75
C ARG A 371 -26.54 -50.35 33.00
N SER A 372 -25.34 -50.19 33.56
CA SER A 372 -24.63 -51.02 34.57
C SER A 372 -23.88 -52.31 34.18
N SER A 373 -22.59 -52.26 34.54
CA SER A 373 -21.79 -53.29 35.24
C SER A 373 -21.25 -54.47 34.41
N GLY A 374 -19.99 -54.88 34.53
CA GLY A 374 -18.88 -54.45 35.38
C GLY A 374 -17.78 -55.53 35.39
N ALA A 375 -16.57 -55.09 35.81
CA ALA A 375 -15.49 -55.86 36.48
C ALA A 375 -14.86 -57.06 35.71
N ALA A 376 -13.59 -57.43 35.85
CA ALA A 376 -12.47 -57.13 36.75
C ALA A 376 -11.16 -57.39 35.94
N ASP A 377 -9.94 -56.97 36.27
CA ASP A 377 -9.21 -57.21 37.53
C ASP A 377 -8.05 -56.21 37.70
N SER A 378 -7.83 -55.85 38.97
CA SER A 378 -6.63 -55.24 39.55
C SER A 378 -5.74 -56.36 40.12
N PRO A 379 -4.46 -56.16 40.53
CA PRO A 379 -4.18 -55.47 41.80
C PRO A 379 -2.87 -54.63 41.87
N TYR A 380 -2.96 -53.47 42.56
CA TYR A 380 -2.03 -52.87 43.56
C TYR A 380 -0.49 -52.83 43.31
N GLN A 381 0.26 -51.74 43.59
CA GLN A 381 0.42 -51.11 44.91
C GLN A 381 0.95 -49.66 44.87
N HIS A 382 0.52 -48.88 45.87
CA HIS A 382 1.02 -47.60 46.35
C HIS A 382 2.34 -47.73 47.12
N ILE A 383 3.24 -46.73 47.01
CA ILE A 383 4.16 -46.32 48.08
C ILE A 383 4.26 -44.77 48.10
N SER A 384 4.23 -44.20 49.31
CA SER A 384 4.47 -42.78 49.60
C SER A 384 5.75 -42.61 50.45
N ARG A 385 6.39 -41.43 50.29
CA ARG A 385 7.48 -40.79 51.08
C ARG A 385 8.90 -41.32 50.90
N ASP A 386 9.81 -40.48 50.38
CA ASP A 386 10.73 -39.69 51.22
C ASP A 386 11.55 -38.65 50.41
N SER A 387 11.98 -37.61 51.14
CA SER A 387 12.76 -36.45 50.70
C SER A 387 14.20 -36.79 50.34
N SER A 388 14.71 -36.31 49.19
CA SER A 388 16.05 -35.69 49.07
C SER A 388 16.41 -35.33 47.61
N ASN A 389 16.69 -34.05 47.38
CA ASN A 389 17.59 -33.45 46.38
C ASN A 389 18.02 -34.26 45.14
N THR A 390 17.48 -33.89 43.97
CA THR A 390 18.29 -33.66 42.76
C THR A 390 17.59 -32.63 41.86
N SER A 391 18.27 -31.50 41.69
CA SER A 391 17.94 -30.39 40.81
C SER A 391 17.97 -30.79 39.33
N ARG A 392 16.81 -30.78 38.67
CA ARG A 392 16.71 -30.60 37.21
C ARG A 392 15.80 -29.42 36.93
N VAL A 393 16.43 -28.36 36.43
CA VAL A 393 15.82 -27.10 36.02
C VAL A 393 15.01 -27.36 34.74
N SER A 394 13.70 -27.51 34.88
CA SER A 394 12.74 -27.34 33.79
C SER A 394 12.33 -25.87 33.75
N GLN A 395 13.07 -25.05 32.99
CA GLN A 395 12.67 -23.67 32.73
C GLN A 395 11.61 -23.65 31.62
N SER A 396 10.38 -23.37 32.03
CA SER A 396 9.37 -22.70 31.19
C SER A 396 9.96 -21.41 30.62
N PRO A 397 9.70 -21.01 29.36
CA PRO A 397 10.22 -19.75 28.82
C PRO A 397 9.70 -18.57 29.66
N GLN A 398 10.63 -17.79 30.23
CA GLN A 398 10.31 -16.58 30.97
C GLN A 398 9.69 -15.53 30.04
N ALA A 399 8.72 -14.78 30.56
CA ALA A 399 8.10 -13.66 29.86
C ALA A 399 9.15 -12.56 29.60
N LEU A 400 9.24 -12.10 28.35
CA LEU A 400 9.97 -10.88 27.98
C LEU A 400 9.44 -9.70 28.81
N GLN A 401 10.27 -9.20 29.73
CA GLN A 401 9.98 -8.06 30.58
C GLN A 401 10.63 -6.82 29.96
N PHE A 402 9.81 -5.94 29.41
CA PHE A 402 10.26 -4.64 28.87
C PHE A 402 10.39 -3.64 30.02
N ASP A 403 11.56 -3.58 30.65
CA ASP A 403 11.85 -2.53 31.63
C ASP A 403 12.23 -1.24 30.89
N LEU A 404 11.27 -0.34 30.75
CA LEU A 404 11.54 1.08 30.55
C LEU A 404 11.58 1.68 31.95
N HIS A 405 12.74 2.20 32.39
CA HIS A 405 12.94 2.64 33.78
C HIS A 405 11.87 3.68 34.19
N SER A 406 10.89 3.26 34.99
CA SER A 406 10.06 4.16 35.78
C SER A 406 10.35 3.88 37.25
N SER A 407 11.18 4.72 37.87
CA SER A 407 11.14 4.83 39.32
C SER A 407 9.91 5.67 39.66
N LEU A 408 8.81 5.04 40.08
CA LEU A 408 7.94 5.49 41.17
C LEU A 408 6.73 4.55 41.31
N GLY A 409 6.62 3.94 42.50
CA GLY A 409 5.37 3.61 43.21
C GLY A 409 4.22 2.92 42.49
N SER A 410 4.00 1.65 42.85
CA SER A 410 2.73 0.92 42.68
C SER A 410 1.50 1.75 43.05
N ALA A 411 0.65 2.06 42.07
CA ALA A 411 -0.72 2.50 42.30
C ALA A 411 -1.67 1.44 41.75
N SER A 412 -2.54 0.96 42.63
CA SER A 412 -3.58 -0.06 42.44
C SER A 412 -4.43 0.17 41.19
N ALA A 413 -4.54 -0.84 40.33
CA ALA A 413 -5.49 -0.89 39.24
C ALA A 413 -6.93 -0.84 39.78
N SER A 414 -7.63 0.27 39.56
CA SER A 414 -9.06 0.36 39.78
C SER A 414 -9.81 -0.27 38.61
N GLU A 415 -10.37 -1.46 38.85
CA GLU A 415 -11.47 -2.02 38.06
C GLU A 415 -12.65 -1.02 38.07
N GLY A 416 -12.77 -0.20 37.03
CA GLY A 416 -13.85 0.78 37.00
C GLY A 416 -13.81 1.82 35.89
N GLN A 417 -13.78 1.42 34.62
CA GLN A 417 -14.34 2.23 33.52
C GLN A 417 -14.46 1.41 32.23
N LYS A 418 -15.41 0.48 32.18
CA LYS A 418 -15.86 -0.14 30.92
C LYS A 418 -16.68 0.90 30.14
N GLY A 419 -16.09 1.53 29.13
CA GLY A 419 -16.85 2.21 28.06
C GLY A 419 -16.57 3.70 27.80
N SER A 420 -15.48 4.29 28.31
CA SER A 420 -15.08 5.64 27.89
C SER A 420 -14.18 5.56 26.65
N LEU A 421 -14.52 6.27 25.57
CA LEU A 421 -13.64 6.44 24.40
C LEU A 421 -12.42 7.25 24.84
N HIS A 422 -11.28 6.59 25.00
CA HIS A 422 -10.04 7.24 25.42
C HIS A 422 -9.50 8.11 24.26
N MET A 423 -9.45 9.42 24.47
CA MET A 423 -9.08 10.37 23.41
C MET A 423 -7.63 10.20 22.95
N ALA A 424 -6.73 9.74 23.82
CA ALA A 424 -5.36 9.43 23.43
C ALA A 424 -5.31 8.26 22.44
N ASP A 425 -6.15 7.25 22.59
CA ASP A 425 -6.21 6.09 21.67
C ASP A 425 -6.71 6.52 20.30
N LEU A 426 -7.71 7.41 20.26
CA LEU A 426 -8.20 7.98 19.00
C LEU A 426 -7.14 8.84 18.31
N GLN A 427 -6.35 9.59 19.08
CA GLN A 427 -5.23 10.37 18.55
C GLN A 427 -4.14 9.46 17.98
N LEU A 428 -3.75 8.40 18.70
CA LEU A 428 -2.77 7.42 18.23
C LEU A 428 -3.27 6.65 17.00
N LEU A 429 -4.55 6.29 16.96
CA LEU A 429 -5.18 5.66 15.80
C LEU A 429 -5.17 6.60 14.60
N ALA A 430 -5.55 7.86 14.78
CA ALA A 430 -5.52 8.87 13.73
C ALA A 430 -4.08 9.09 13.22
N HIS A 431 -3.11 9.15 14.12
CA HIS A 431 -1.69 9.24 13.77
C HIS A 431 -1.23 8.03 12.96
N PHE A 432 -1.63 6.81 13.35
CA PHE A 432 -1.32 5.61 12.57
C PHE A 432 -1.88 5.69 11.15
N MET A 433 -3.16 6.05 11.02
CA MET A 433 -3.84 6.15 9.72
C MET A 433 -3.26 7.24 8.82
N MET A 434 -2.84 8.36 9.40
CA MET A 434 -2.40 9.53 8.65
C MET A 434 -0.90 9.55 8.37
N HIS A 435 -0.09 8.96 9.25
CA HIS A 435 1.37 9.04 9.23
C HIS A 435 2.04 7.66 9.31
N THR A 436 1.90 6.92 10.42
CA THR A 436 2.71 5.71 10.68
C THR A 436 2.54 4.66 9.58
N SER A 437 1.31 4.32 9.21
CA SER A 437 0.99 3.34 8.15
C SER A 437 1.63 3.68 6.81
N LYS A 438 1.70 4.97 6.46
CA LYS A 438 2.34 5.44 5.24
C LYS A 438 3.85 5.23 5.31
N ASN A 439 4.47 5.23 6.48
CA ASN A 439 5.92 5.13 6.60
C ASN A 439 6.38 3.71 6.98
N MET A 440 5.48 2.73 7.06
CA MET A 440 5.82 1.34 7.42
C MET A 440 6.57 0.56 6.34
N SER A 441 6.45 0.95 5.06
CA SER A 441 7.10 0.28 3.94
C SER A 441 7.37 1.27 2.82
N LEU A 442 8.55 1.17 2.19
CA LEU A 442 8.92 2.01 1.05
C LEU A 442 8.25 1.53 -0.25
N ASN A 443 7.93 0.23 -0.34
CA ASN A 443 7.20 -0.31 -1.48
C ASN A 443 5.72 0.17 -1.48
N PRO A 444 5.24 0.85 -2.55
CA PRO A 444 3.89 1.40 -2.59
C PRO A 444 2.78 0.34 -2.54
N ALA A 445 3.03 -0.88 -3.02
CA ALA A 445 2.06 -1.97 -2.98
C ALA A 445 1.87 -2.51 -1.54
N LYS A 446 2.97 -2.62 -0.78
CA LYS A 446 2.95 -3.04 0.62
C LYS A 446 2.39 -1.93 1.52
N ARG A 447 2.73 -0.66 1.22
CA ARG A 447 2.16 0.53 1.88
C ARG A 447 0.64 0.52 1.92
N LEU A 448 -0.01 0.18 0.79
CA LEU A 448 -1.47 0.09 0.72
C LEU A 448 -2.05 -0.92 1.74
N LEU A 449 -1.34 -2.01 2.03
CA LEU A 449 -1.79 -3.02 3.00
C LEU A 449 -1.68 -2.51 4.45
N TRP A 450 -0.64 -1.72 4.75
CA TRP A 450 -0.51 -1.01 6.02
C TRP A 450 -1.58 0.07 6.21
N GLU A 451 -2.00 0.74 5.13
CA GLU A 451 -3.03 1.79 5.17
C GLU A 451 -4.47 1.25 5.22
N THR A 452 -4.71 0.01 4.78
CA THR A 452 -6.07 -0.51 4.60
C THR A 452 -6.34 -1.82 5.35
N VAL A 453 -5.51 -2.84 5.16
CA VAL A 453 -5.77 -4.20 5.67
C VAL A 453 -5.45 -4.32 7.15
N ILE A 454 -4.32 -3.76 7.59
CA ILE A 454 -3.92 -3.83 9.00
C ILE A 454 -4.89 -3.07 9.91
N PRO A 455 -5.33 -1.84 9.57
CA PRO A 455 -6.41 -1.17 10.28
C PRO A 455 -7.72 -1.96 10.30
N ASP A 456 -8.14 -2.56 9.18
CA ASP A 456 -9.34 -3.41 9.15
C ASP A 456 -9.21 -4.62 10.10
N LEU A 457 -8.05 -5.27 10.16
CA LEU A 457 -7.77 -6.32 11.14
C LEU A 457 -7.79 -5.79 12.58
N ALA A 458 -7.24 -4.61 12.84
CA ALA A 458 -7.27 -3.97 14.15
C ALA A 458 -8.70 -3.70 14.65
N THR A 459 -9.63 -3.36 13.75
CA THR A 459 -11.05 -3.18 14.14
C THR A 459 -11.74 -4.49 14.55
N LYS A 460 -11.19 -5.64 14.13
CA LYS A 460 -11.76 -6.98 14.40
C LYS A 460 -11.09 -7.68 15.58
N TYR A 461 -9.81 -7.41 15.81
CA TYR A 461 -9.00 -8.11 16.80
C TYR A 461 -8.35 -7.12 17.76
N GLY A 462 -8.77 -7.15 19.02
CA GLY A 462 -8.32 -6.19 20.05
C GLY A 462 -6.80 -6.16 20.23
N PHE A 463 -6.13 -7.31 20.25
CA PHE A 463 -4.67 -7.36 20.42
C PHE A 463 -3.92 -6.68 19.26
N VAL A 464 -4.45 -6.75 18.04
CA VAL A 464 -3.89 -6.06 16.86
C VAL A 464 -4.05 -4.55 17.03
N MET A 465 -5.20 -4.08 17.53
CA MET A 465 -5.40 -2.66 17.85
C MET A 465 -4.40 -2.17 18.90
N HIS A 466 -4.24 -2.91 20.00
CA HIS A 466 -3.28 -2.57 21.05
C HIS A 466 -1.83 -2.47 20.50
N LEU A 467 -1.38 -3.44 19.72
CA LEU A 467 -0.04 -3.39 19.10
C LEU A 467 0.11 -2.24 18.09
N LEU A 468 -0.95 -1.94 17.33
CA LEU A 468 -0.99 -0.82 16.39
C LEU A 468 -0.86 0.52 17.12
N LEU A 469 -1.62 0.73 18.19
CA LEU A 469 -1.57 1.96 18.99
C LEU A 469 -0.21 2.13 19.68
N ALA A 470 0.37 1.05 20.21
CA ALA A 470 1.70 1.08 20.81
C ALA A 470 2.78 1.51 19.79
N LEU A 471 2.74 0.96 18.57
CA LEU A 471 3.66 1.35 17.50
C LEU A 471 3.44 2.80 17.04
N ALA A 472 2.19 3.22 16.90
CA ALA A 472 1.83 4.59 16.54
C ALA A 472 2.33 5.60 17.59
N GLY A 473 2.25 5.22 18.88
CA GLY A 473 2.80 6.02 19.97
C GLY A 473 4.30 6.23 19.84
N LEU A 474 5.07 5.16 19.56
CA LEU A 474 6.51 5.30 19.34
C LEU A 474 6.84 6.24 18.17
N ASP A 475 6.13 6.12 17.05
CA ASP A 475 6.30 7.02 15.89
C ASP A 475 5.95 8.48 16.24
N TYR A 476 4.89 8.68 17.03
CA TYR A 476 4.42 10.01 17.44
C TYR A 476 5.44 10.74 18.34
N PHE A 477 6.02 10.05 19.33
CA PHE A 477 6.97 10.65 20.28
C PHE A 477 8.42 10.69 19.78
N TYR A 478 8.80 9.77 18.89
CA TYR A 478 10.17 9.62 18.40
C TYR A 478 10.27 9.68 16.86
N PRO A 479 9.82 10.79 16.22
CA PRO A 479 9.79 10.91 14.76
C PRO A 479 11.20 10.88 14.15
N ALA A 480 11.32 10.37 12.91
CA ALA A 480 12.56 10.29 12.12
C ALA A 480 13.35 11.62 12.05
N SER A 481 14.69 11.57 12.02
CA SER A 481 15.53 12.78 11.87
C SER A 481 15.31 13.48 10.52
N SER A 482 14.81 12.77 9.51
CA SER A 482 14.38 13.36 8.22
C SER A 482 13.17 14.30 8.33
N ALA A 483 12.42 14.27 9.45
CA ALA A 483 11.38 15.25 9.77
C ALA A 483 11.94 16.54 10.43
N ILE A 484 13.23 16.55 10.81
CA ILE A 484 13.94 17.68 11.43
C ILE A 484 14.99 18.21 10.44
N ARG A 485 14.58 18.94 9.40
CA ARG A 485 15.47 19.87 8.70
C ARG A 485 14.96 21.31 8.87
N PRO A 486 15.69 22.19 9.58
CA PRO A 486 15.44 23.62 9.52
C PRO A 486 15.93 24.16 8.17
N SER A 487 15.03 24.83 7.48
CA SER A 487 15.28 25.66 6.31
C SER A 487 16.22 26.82 6.62
N HIS A 488 17.44 26.83 6.07
CA HIS A 488 18.21 28.06 5.85
C HIS A 488 19.22 27.86 4.70
N GLN A 489 18.93 28.44 3.52
CA GLN A 489 19.84 29.37 2.83
C GLN A 489 19.15 30.05 1.62
N ASN A 490 18.76 31.30 1.87
CA ASN A 490 18.79 32.50 1.02
C ASN A 490 18.40 32.43 -0.48
N GLN A 491 17.19 32.89 -0.80
CA GLN A 491 16.97 34.07 -1.67
C GLN A 491 15.54 34.63 -1.51
N PRO A 492 15.32 35.95 -1.62
CA PRO A 492 14.05 36.60 -1.26
C PRO A 492 13.14 36.79 -2.48
N SER A 493 11.88 36.35 -2.39
CA SER A 493 10.74 37.02 -3.04
C SER A 493 9.41 36.40 -2.59
N SER A 494 8.69 37.18 -1.78
CA SER A 494 7.24 37.38 -1.72
C SER A 494 6.29 36.21 -2.06
N ASP A 495 5.56 35.82 -1.00
CA ASP A 495 4.17 35.37 -0.97
C ASP A 495 3.84 33.99 -1.55
N THR A 496 3.78 32.96 -0.70
CA THR A 496 2.57 32.13 -0.55
C THR A 496 2.58 31.36 0.78
N HIS A 497 1.53 31.53 1.57
CA HIS A 497 1.22 30.81 2.81
C HIS A 497 1.12 29.29 2.58
N ILE A 498 1.90 28.51 3.33
CA ILE A 498 1.66 27.08 3.56
C ILE A 498 1.48 26.86 5.07
N ASN A 499 0.38 26.19 5.38
CA ASN A 499 -0.27 26.03 6.68
C ASN A 499 0.57 25.28 7.75
N PRO A 500 0.77 25.85 8.96
CA PRO A 500 1.28 25.15 10.13
C PRO A 500 0.12 24.74 11.06
N SER A 501 -0.69 23.75 10.67
CA SER A 501 -1.96 23.49 11.37
C SER A 501 -1.94 22.38 12.45
N PHE A 502 -0.80 21.73 12.75
CA PHE A 502 -0.79 20.61 13.70
C PHE A 502 -0.05 20.86 15.02
N ARG A 503 0.54 22.06 15.21
CA ARG A 503 1.15 22.48 16.50
C ARG A 503 0.27 23.41 17.33
N TYR A 504 -0.86 23.87 16.81
CA TYR A 504 -1.71 24.85 17.51
C TYR A 504 -2.64 24.24 18.58
N LEU A 505 -2.89 22.93 18.56
CA LEU A 505 -3.81 22.30 19.52
C LEU A 505 -3.18 21.95 20.88
N SER A 506 -1.86 22.06 21.03
CA SER A 506 -1.20 21.90 22.34
C SER A 506 -1.04 23.22 23.10
N ASP A 507 -1.08 24.37 22.41
CA ASP A 507 -0.82 25.68 23.03
C ASP A 507 -2.09 26.43 23.48
N GLU A 508 -3.28 26.13 22.93
CA GLU A 508 -4.51 26.89 23.24
C GLU A 508 -5.23 26.51 24.55
N LEU A 509 -4.69 25.62 25.40
CA LEU A 509 -5.19 25.43 26.77
C LEU A 509 -4.39 26.19 27.85
N SER A 510 -3.37 26.97 27.47
CA SER A 510 -2.53 27.70 28.42
C SER A 510 -2.91 29.20 28.44
N SER A 511 -3.96 29.56 29.18
CA SER A 511 -4.16 30.95 29.58
C SER A 511 -2.99 31.41 30.49
N PRO A 512 -2.44 32.63 30.32
CA PRO A 512 -1.28 33.08 31.07
C PRO A 512 -1.70 33.53 32.48
N GLY A 513 -1.73 32.58 33.40
CA GLY A 513 -1.87 32.82 34.83
C GLY A 513 -0.87 31.97 35.59
N GLN A 514 0.23 32.59 36.02
CA GLN A 514 1.22 32.12 37.00
C GLN A 514 1.01 30.69 37.56
N ARG A 515 1.84 29.72 37.13
CA ARG A 515 2.23 28.54 37.93
C ARG A 515 3.39 27.74 37.31
N SER A 516 4.50 27.72 38.05
CA SER A 516 5.53 26.66 38.20
C SER A 516 5.96 25.78 37.01
N VAL A 517 7.28 25.79 36.78
CA VAL A 517 8.11 24.98 35.85
C VAL A 517 8.15 23.48 36.21
N ALA A 518 7.02 22.83 36.45
CA ALA A 518 6.97 21.41 36.86
C ALA A 518 6.04 20.50 36.02
N GLY A 519 5.25 21.04 35.08
CA GLY A 519 4.18 20.28 34.40
C GLY A 519 4.55 19.54 33.09
N GLY A 520 5.76 19.73 32.54
CA GLY A 520 6.14 19.12 31.25
C GLY A 520 6.51 17.63 31.32
N GLN A 521 6.99 17.15 32.48
CA GLN A 521 7.40 15.76 32.67
C GLN A 521 6.21 14.81 32.92
N ASP A 522 5.10 15.30 33.47
CA ASP A 522 3.93 14.47 33.79
C ASP A 522 3.13 14.06 32.54
N VAL A 523 3.08 14.91 31.50
CA VAL A 523 2.33 14.59 30.26
C VAL A 523 3.07 13.54 29.42
N ASP A 524 4.39 13.69 29.26
CA ASP A 524 5.22 12.71 28.53
C ASP A 524 5.24 11.35 29.23
N THR A 525 5.23 11.32 30.57
CA THR A 525 5.19 10.06 31.34
C THR A 525 3.84 9.36 31.27
N ILE A 526 2.71 10.09 31.31
CA ILE A 526 1.38 9.51 31.12
C ILE A 526 1.22 8.88 29.73
N HIS A 527 1.69 9.56 28.68
CA HIS A 527 1.60 9.00 27.33
C HIS A 527 2.54 7.80 27.12
N LEU A 528 3.72 7.82 27.73
CA LEU A 528 4.64 6.68 27.71
C LEU A 528 4.06 5.47 28.44
N GLN A 529 3.39 5.70 29.56
CA GLN A 529 2.67 4.66 30.30
C GLN A 529 1.57 4.03 29.44
N ASN A 530 0.79 4.84 28.70
CA ASN A 530 -0.23 4.33 27.78
C ASN A 530 0.37 3.45 26.67
N ILE A 531 1.53 3.83 26.12
CA ILE A 531 2.22 3.03 25.09
C ILE A 531 2.63 1.67 25.65
N ILE A 532 3.18 1.64 26.87
CA ILE A 532 3.59 0.41 27.55
C ILE A 532 2.38 -0.47 27.84
N GLU A 533 1.27 0.11 28.30
CA GLU A 533 0.03 -0.62 28.57
C GLU A 533 -0.54 -1.25 27.29
N HIS A 534 -0.67 -0.48 26.20
CA HIS A 534 -1.08 -1.04 24.91
C HIS A 534 -0.11 -2.12 24.41
N HIS A 535 1.20 -1.94 24.59
CA HIS A 535 2.18 -2.96 24.22
C HIS A 535 1.96 -4.27 25.00
N GLN A 536 1.77 -4.18 26.33
CA GLN A 536 1.56 -5.34 27.20
C GLN A 536 0.24 -6.06 26.88
N CYS A 537 -0.86 -5.32 26.74
CA CYS A 537 -2.17 -5.87 26.36
C CYS A 537 -2.13 -6.53 24.98
N GLY A 538 -1.46 -5.90 24.02
CA GLY A 538 -1.27 -6.44 22.67
C GLY A 538 -0.42 -7.71 22.66
N LEU A 539 0.65 -7.75 23.45
CA LEU A 539 1.51 -8.93 23.61
C LEU A 539 0.78 -10.10 24.27
N GLN A 540 -0.03 -9.83 25.30
CA GLN A 540 -0.81 -10.85 25.97
C GLN A 540 -1.83 -11.46 25.00
N GLY A 541 -2.62 -10.63 24.31
CA GLY A 541 -3.60 -11.14 23.34
C GLY A 541 -2.95 -11.87 22.16
N LEU A 542 -1.75 -11.47 21.72
CA LEU A 542 -1.00 -12.20 20.70
C LEU A 542 -0.55 -13.58 21.22
N ARG A 543 -0.11 -13.69 22.49
CA ARG A 543 0.25 -14.99 23.09
C ARG A 543 -0.94 -15.93 23.14
N ASP A 544 -2.11 -15.41 23.53
CA ASP A 544 -3.35 -16.18 23.56
C ASP A 544 -3.73 -16.67 22.16
N GLU A 545 -3.63 -15.81 21.14
CA GLU A 545 -3.91 -16.18 19.74
C GLU A 545 -2.93 -17.23 19.20
N LEU A 546 -1.63 -17.08 19.53
CA LEU A 546 -0.58 -18.04 19.14
C LEU A 546 -0.75 -19.40 19.82
N SER A 547 -1.36 -19.47 21.01
CA SER A 547 -1.62 -20.73 21.71
C SER A 547 -2.64 -21.62 20.99
N VAL A 548 -3.50 -21.03 20.13
CA VAL A 548 -4.53 -21.71 19.33
C VAL A 548 -4.30 -21.45 17.84
N LEU A 549 -3.03 -21.33 17.41
CA LEU A 549 -2.69 -21.02 16.02
C LEU A 549 -3.21 -22.09 15.05
N SER A 550 -3.90 -21.65 14.01
CA SER A 550 -4.61 -22.44 13.02
C SER A 550 -4.71 -21.68 11.69
N THR A 551 -5.19 -22.35 10.63
CA THR A 551 -5.39 -21.71 9.32
C THR A 551 -6.45 -20.60 9.33
N SER A 552 -7.35 -20.57 10.32
CA SER A 552 -8.37 -19.52 10.44
C SER A 552 -7.85 -18.24 11.08
N ASN A 553 -6.86 -18.32 11.96
CA ASN A 553 -6.33 -17.16 12.69
C ASN A 553 -4.90 -16.73 12.32
N CYS A 554 -4.26 -17.45 11.40
CA CYS A 554 -2.89 -17.14 10.99
C CYS A 554 -2.71 -15.70 10.47
N ASN A 555 -3.73 -15.10 9.85
CA ASN A 555 -3.62 -13.74 9.30
C ASN A 555 -3.53 -12.66 10.40
N GLN A 556 -4.33 -12.75 11.46
CA GLN A 556 -4.23 -11.80 12.58
C GLN A 556 -2.99 -12.06 13.45
N ALA A 557 -2.61 -13.34 13.63
CA ALA A 557 -1.36 -13.68 14.31
C ALA A 557 -0.17 -13.10 13.56
N PHE A 558 -0.12 -13.26 12.22
CA PHE A 558 0.91 -12.66 11.37
C PHE A 558 0.92 -11.13 11.45
N ALA A 559 -0.25 -10.47 11.38
CA ALA A 559 -0.34 -9.01 11.53
C ALA A 559 0.19 -8.52 12.89
N GLY A 560 -0.20 -9.19 13.98
CA GLY A 560 0.28 -8.88 15.33
C GLY A 560 1.78 -9.09 15.47
N SER A 561 2.32 -10.21 14.96
CA SER A 561 3.76 -10.46 14.96
C SER A 561 4.54 -9.40 14.17
N MET A 562 4.03 -8.93 13.03
CA MET A 562 4.67 -7.84 12.27
C MET A 562 4.68 -6.51 13.03
N LEU A 563 3.55 -6.13 13.65
CA LEU A 563 3.47 -4.92 14.47
C LEU A 563 4.42 -4.98 15.67
N LEU A 564 4.54 -6.16 16.30
CA LEU A 564 5.44 -6.39 17.41
C LEU A 564 6.92 -6.26 17.02
N VAL A 565 7.31 -6.81 15.86
CA VAL A 565 8.68 -6.64 15.32
C VAL A 565 8.95 -5.17 14.97
N GLY A 566 8.00 -4.48 14.34
CA GLY A 566 8.10 -3.05 14.06
C GLY A 566 8.28 -2.22 15.34
N PHE A 567 7.52 -2.55 16.40
CA PHE A 567 7.64 -1.92 17.70
C PHE A 567 9.03 -2.15 18.32
N ALA A 568 9.54 -3.39 18.26
CA ALA A 568 10.85 -3.73 18.79
C ALA A 568 11.96 -2.89 18.14
N PHE A 569 11.97 -2.78 16.81
CA PHE A 569 12.93 -1.93 16.10
C PHE A 569 12.78 -0.45 16.45
N ALA A 570 11.55 0.09 16.42
CA ALA A 570 11.29 1.49 16.79
C ALA A 570 11.77 1.80 18.23
N SER A 571 11.62 0.85 19.14
CA SER A 571 12.03 1.00 20.54
C SER A 571 13.54 1.06 20.73
N LEU A 572 14.35 0.39 19.89
CA LEU A 572 15.81 0.48 19.93
C LEU A 572 16.24 1.93 19.70
N ARG A 573 15.64 2.57 18.70
CA ARG A 573 15.89 3.97 18.36
C ARG A 573 15.44 4.94 19.47
N ALA A 574 14.25 4.73 20.02
CA ALA A 574 13.72 5.57 21.11
C ALA A 574 14.64 5.55 22.34
N ARG A 575 15.20 4.38 22.67
CA ARG A 575 16.12 4.20 23.80
C ARG A 575 17.47 4.86 23.56
N ASN A 576 18.05 4.68 22.39
CA ASN A 576 19.27 5.38 21.97
C ASN A 576 19.14 6.91 22.11
N MET A 577 17.99 7.48 21.70
CA MET A 577 17.72 8.92 21.90
C MET A 577 17.59 9.33 23.37
N ASN A 578 17.05 8.46 24.24
CA ASN A 578 16.96 8.73 25.67
C ASN A 578 18.34 8.66 26.34
N ASP A 579 19.17 7.67 25.98
CA ASP A 579 20.55 7.56 26.45
C ASP A 579 21.39 8.77 26.01
N MET A 580 21.20 9.25 24.78
CA MET A 580 21.87 10.44 24.24
C MET A 580 21.36 11.76 24.85
N ARG A 581 20.12 11.82 25.37
CA ARG A 581 19.61 12.97 26.14
C ARG A 581 20.14 12.97 27.58
N ALA A 582 20.60 11.82 28.08
CA ALA A 582 21.20 11.67 29.39
C ALA A 582 22.75 11.77 29.32
N PHE A 583 23.33 12.97 29.32
CA PHE A 583 24.79 13.18 29.47
C PHE A 583 25.11 14.14 30.64
N PRO A 584 26.32 14.10 31.24
CA PRO A 584 26.88 13.05 32.08
C PRO A 584 27.01 13.56 33.53
N ALA A 585 26.31 12.95 34.49
CA ALA A 585 26.60 13.20 35.90
C ALA A 585 27.76 12.28 36.35
N SER A 586 28.99 12.79 36.23
CA SER A 586 30.24 12.26 36.83
C SER A 586 30.67 10.82 36.48
N PRO A 587 31.97 10.57 36.19
CA PRO A 587 32.50 9.22 36.06
C PRO A 587 32.72 8.64 37.47
N SER A 588 31.66 8.25 38.16
CA SER A 588 31.76 7.52 39.42
C SER A 588 31.21 6.10 39.27
N SER A 589 32.14 5.15 39.43
CA SER A 589 31.96 3.72 39.68
C SER A 589 31.28 2.85 38.62
N GLY A 590 32.10 2.22 37.77
CA GLY A 590 31.95 0.79 37.49
C GLY A 590 30.73 0.32 36.70
N THR A 591 30.10 1.17 35.88
CA THR A 591 29.01 0.71 35.00
C THR A 591 29.60 -0.17 33.90
N GLN A 592 29.33 -1.48 33.97
CA GLN A 592 29.74 -2.43 32.92
C GLN A 592 29.28 -1.92 31.54
N PRO A 593 30.07 -2.16 30.47
CA PRO A 593 29.63 -1.84 29.12
C PRO A 593 28.30 -2.53 28.85
N THR A 594 27.27 -1.74 28.52
CA THR A 594 25.91 -2.24 28.32
C THR A 594 25.92 -3.19 27.12
N LYS A 595 25.70 -4.49 27.38
CA LYS A 595 25.61 -5.51 26.32
C LYS A 595 24.50 -5.13 25.32
N PRO A 596 24.71 -5.40 24.01
CA PRO A 596 23.67 -5.16 23.00
C PRO A 596 22.43 -6.00 23.30
N ARG A 597 21.24 -5.45 23.03
CA ARG A 597 19.97 -6.17 23.25
C ARG A 597 19.72 -7.15 22.11
N LEU A 598 19.30 -8.36 22.46
CA LEU A 598 19.07 -9.47 21.51
C LEU A 598 17.58 -9.84 21.38
N ASP A 599 16.68 -9.17 22.11
CA ASP A 599 15.25 -9.52 22.20
C ASP A 599 14.56 -9.53 20.84
N TRP A 600 14.92 -8.58 19.97
CA TRP A 600 14.38 -8.46 18.62
C TRP A 600 14.70 -9.68 17.76
N ILE A 601 15.83 -10.36 17.99
CA ILE A 601 16.22 -11.57 17.25
C ILE A 601 15.18 -12.64 17.49
N TYR A 602 14.81 -12.88 18.76
CA TYR A 602 13.79 -13.88 19.12
C TYR A 602 12.40 -13.54 18.59
N LEU A 603 12.04 -12.25 18.53
CA LEU A 603 10.76 -11.81 17.97
C LEU A 603 10.68 -12.09 16.46
N ILE A 604 11.77 -11.88 15.73
CA ILE A 604 11.84 -12.23 14.31
C ILE A 604 11.76 -13.74 14.11
N HIS A 605 12.43 -14.54 14.95
CA HIS A 605 12.29 -16.01 14.91
C HIS A 605 10.83 -16.45 15.12
N GLY A 606 10.11 -15.79 16.03
CA GLY A 606 8.67 -16.05 16.24
C GLY A 606 7.86 -15.73 14.98
N LEU A 607 8.06 -14.55 14.38
CA LEU A 607 7.40 -14.14 13.15
C LEU A 607 7.66 -15.11 11.98
N THR A 608 8.92 -15.50 11.75
CA THR A 608 9.28 -16.42 10.66
C THR A 608 8.69 -17.81 10.88
N THR A 609 8.61 -18.28 12.12
CA THR A 609 7.94 -19.55 12.47
C THR A 609 6.46 -19.52 12.09
N VAL A 610 5.73 -18.46 12.44
CA VAL A 610 4.31 -18.27 12.06
C VAL A 610 4.15 -18.30 10.53
N VAL A 611 5.04 -17.61 9.81
CA VAL A 611 5.03 -17.57 8.33
C VAL A 611 5.26 -18.96 7.72
N LYS A 612 6.24 -19.72 8.22
CA LYS A 612 6.60 -21.05 7.70
C LYS A 612 5.49 -22.06 7.90
N GLU A 613 4.97 -22.17 9.12
CA GLU A 613 3.96 -23.18 9.45
C GLU A 613 2.65 -22.96 8.69
N HIS A 614 2.29 -21.70 8.44
CA HIS A 614 1.01 -21.33 7.83
C HIS A 614 1.16 -20.69 6.45
N TRP A 615 2.30 -20.89 5.77
CA TRP A 615 2.59 -20.30 4.46
C TRP A 615 1.47 -20.49 3.42
N PRO A 616 0.87 -21.68 3.24
CA PRO A 616 -0.20 -21.87 2.25
C PRO A 616 -1.44 -21.01 2.55
N ALA A 617 -1.81 -20.90 3.82
CA ALA A 617 -2.96 -20.10 4.25
C ALA A 617 -2.69 -18.59 4.12
N LEU A 618 -1.51 -18.15 4.56
CA LEU A 618 -1.10 -16.74 4.47
C LEU A 618 -0.97 -16.24 3.03
N ARG A 619 -0.47 -17.08 2.11
CA ARG A 619 -0.36 -16.77 0.68
C ARG A 619 -1.74 -16.57 0.02
N MET A 620 -2.77 -17.21 0.54
CA MET A 620 -4.16 -17.06 0.08
C MET A 620 -4.93 -15.97 0.85
N GLY A 621 -4.35 -15.48 1.95
CA GLY A 621 -4.96 -14.50 2.85
C GLY A 621 -4.86 -13.03 2.38
N PRO A 622 -5.49 -12.10 3.13
CA PRO A 622 -5.50 -10.67 2.80
C PRO A 622 -4.11 -10.02 2.85
N LEU A 623 -3.18 -10.57 3.64
CA LEU A 623 -1.81 -10.04 3.81
C LEU A 623 -0.79 -10.62 2.81
N ARG A 624 -1.24 -11.40 1.82
CA ARG A 624 -0.35 -12.05 0.82
C ARG A 624 0.60 -11.10 0.10
N GLY A 625 0.23 -9.83 -0.05
CA GLY A 625 1.09 -8.85 -0.72
C GLY A 625 2.29 -8.41 0.13
N LEU A 626 2.22 -8.57 1.46
CA LEU A 626 3.38 -8.39 2.35
C LEU A 626 4.38 -9.55 2.25
N LEU A 627 3.91 -10.72 1.80
CA LEU A 627 4.71 -11.94 1.62
C LEU A 627 5.26 -12.11 0.20
N HIS A 628 5.05 -11.12 -0.67
CA HIS A 628 5.64 -11.12 -2.01
C HIS A 628 6.96 -10.34 -1.99
N PHE A 629 8.04 -11.02 -2.36
CA PHE A 629 9.38 -10.46 -2.38
C PHE A 629 10.02 -10.78 -3.73
N ILE A 630 10.38 -9.75 -4.48
CA ILE A 630 10.95 -9.89 -5.83
C ILE A 630 12.40 -10.38 -5.71
N TYR A 631 13.14 -9.82 -4.77
CA TYR A 631 14.56 -10.11 -4.53
C TYR A 631 14.81 -11.05 -3.33
N GLY A 632 13.73 -11.61 -2.77
CA GLY A 632 13.78 -12.59 -1.68
C GLY A 632 14.00 -14.04 -2.12
N ASN A 633 14.43 -14.25 -3.36
CA ASN A 633 14.65 -15.57 -3.96
C ASN A 633 16.14 -15.99 -3.88
N GLN A 634 16.46 -17.17 -4.40
CA GLN A 634 17.83 -17.70 -4.43
C GLN A 634 18.54 -17.42 -5.76
N ASP A 635 18.01 -16.56 -6.63
CA ASP A 635 18.57 -16.33 -7.98
C ASP A 635 19.99 -15.76 -7.92
N TRP A 636 20.31 -15.01 -6.86
CA TRP A 636 21.66 -14.50 -6.60
C TRP A 636 22.73 -15.61 -6.55
N GLN A 637 22.35 -16.85 -6.18
CA GLN A 637 23.25 -18.01 -6.15
C GLN A 637 23.67 -18.48 -7.54
N MET A 638 22.92 -18.11 -8.59
CA MET A 638 23.25 -18.48 -9.98
C MET A 638 24.40 -17.65 -10.55
N TYR A 639 24.79 -16.56 -9.87
CA TYR A 639 25.83 -15.65 -10.33
C TYR A 639 27.18 -15.96 -9.66
N PRO A 640 28.29 -15.95 -10.43
CA PRO A 640 29.63 -16.07 -9.86
C PRO A 640 29.91 -14.91 -8.91
N ARG A 641 30.55 -15.20 -7.77
CA ARG A 641 30.73 -14.25 -6.66
C ARG A 641 31.55 -13.03 -7.06
N GLU A 642 32.41 -13.19 -8.05
CA GLU A 642 33.29 -12.17 -8.62
C GLU A 642 32.50 -11.01 -9.26
N ILE A 643 31.26 -11.23 -9.70
CA ILE A 643 30.39 -10.17 -10.24
C ILE A 643 30.02 -9.16 -9.15
N PHE A 644 29.88 -9.59 -7.90
CA PHE A 644 29.54 -8.69 -6.78
C PHE A 644 30.70 -7.80 -6.34
N ILE A 645 31.93 -8.11 -6.76
CA ILE A 645 33.14 -7.30 -6.52
C ILE A 645 33.22 -6.14 -7.52
N ALA A 646 32.56 -6.27 -8.68
CA ALA A 646 32.68 -5.34 -9.81
C ALA A 646 31.60 -4.24 -9.85
N VAL A 647 30.92 -3.95 -8.74
CA VAL A 647 29.89 -2.89 -8.67
C VAL A 647 30.50 -1.57 -9.14
N SER A 648 30.06 -1.06 -10.29
CA SER A 648 30.63 0.13 -10.91
C SER A 648 30.12 1.40 -10.22
N PRO A 649 30.93 2.47 -10.05
CA PRO A 649 30.50 3.74 -9.47
C PRO A 649 29.28 4.37 -10.17
N HIS A 650 29.09 4.07 -11.46
CA HIS A 650 27.93 4.53 -12.23
C HIS A 650 26.62 3.83 -11.81
N GLN A 651 26.68 2.59 -11.32
CA GLN A 651 25.50 1.84 -10.83
C GLN A 651 25.06 2.30 -9.44
N THR A 652 25.97 2.90 -8.66
CA THR A 652 25.73 3.38 -7.29
C THR A 652 25.57 4.90 -7.20
N GLN A 653 25.43 5.61 -8.32
CA GLN A 653 25.39 7.08 -8.36
C GLN A 653 24.24 7.69 -7.53
N HIS A 654 23.14 6.94 -7.34
CA HIS A 654 21.98 7.36 -6.56
C HIS A 654 21.91 6.70 -5.16
N CYS A 655 22.93 5.94 -4.77
CA CYS A 655 23.01 5.30 -3.45
C CYS A 655 23.62 6.25 -2.40
N THR A 656 23.32 6.01 -1.14
CA THR A 656 23.92 6.76 -0.03
C THR A 656 25.38 6.35 0.19
N GLN A 657 26.16 7.22 0.85
CA GLN A 657 27.58 6.95 1.16
C GLN A 657 27.74 5.62 1.94
N ARG A 658 26.80 5.31 2.84
CA ARG A 658 26.80 4.07 3.63
C ARG A 658 26.67 2.84 2.74
N ILE A 659 25.73 2.85 1.79
CA ILE A 659 25.55 1.77 0.82
C ILE A 659 26.80 1.63 -0.07
N LEU A 660 27.40 2.74 -0.50
CA LEU A 660 28.61 2.71 -1.32
C LEU A 660 29.79 2.05 -0.58
N LYS A 661 30.04 2.45 0.68
CA LYS A 661 31.08 1.85 1.52
C LYS A 661 30.81 0.37 1.78
N PHE A 662 29.54 -0.02 1.94
CA PHE A 662 29.14 -1.42 2.05
C PHE A 662 29.50 -2.21 0.79
N CYS A 663 29.13 -1.72 -0.41
CA CYS A 663 29.44 -2.38 -1.68
C CYS A 663 30.94 -2.64 -1.87
N LEU A 664 31.78 -1.67 -1.50
CA LEU A 664 33.22 -1.74 -1.73
C LEU A 664 33.94 -2.73 -0.81
N GLY A 665 33.40 -3.03 0.37
CA GLY A 665 34.10 -3.86 1.36
C GLY A 665 33.38 -5.10 1.86
N ALA A 666 32.11 -5.32 1.50
CA ALA A 666 31.32 -6.45 2.01
C ALA A 666 31.96 -7.82 1.71
N TYR A 667 32.50 -8.00 0.50
CA TYR A 667 33.17 -9.25 0.11
C TYR A 667 34.44 -9.49 0.92
N GLU A 668 35.31 -8.48 1.03
CA GLU A 668 36.57 -8.58 1.76
C GLU A 668 36.35 -8.78 3.27
N ALA A 669 35.32 -8.15 3.84
CA ALA A 669 34.94 -8.33 5.24
C ALA A 669 34.51 -9.78 5.52
N CYS A 670 33.65 -10.38 4.68
CA CYS A 670 33.27 -11.79 4.82
C CYS A 670 34.47 -12.74 4.67
N ALA A 671 35.36 -12.49 3.69
CA ALA A 671 36.57 -13.29 3.50
C ALA A 671 37.51 -13.21 4.72
N SER A 672 37.66 -12.01 5.30
CA SER A 672 38.47 -11.78 6.49
C SER A 672 37.92 -12.49 7.72
N LEU A 673 36.59 -12.47 7.91
CA LEU A 673 35.93 -13.22 8.99
C LEU A 673 36.16 -14.73 8.86
N LYS A 674 35.97 -15.29 7.65
CA LYS A 674 36.18 -16.73 7.39
C LYS A 674 37.63 -17.13 7.65
N SER A 675 38.58 -16.37 7.10
CA SER A 675 40.02 -16.59 7.30
C SER A 675 40.40 -16.57 8.79
N PHE A 676 39.84 -15.65 9.57
CA PHE A 676 40.08 -15.60 11.01
C PHE A 676 39.57 -16.86 11.72
N VAL A 677 38.36 -17.31 11.42
CA VAL A 677 37.77 -18.51 12.05
C VAL A 677 38.51 -19.78 11.62
N ASP A 678 38.93 -19.89 10.37
CA ASP A 678 39.73 -21.04 9.90
C ASP A 678 41.10 -21.09 10.58
N SER A 679 41.75 -19.94 10.80
CA SER A 679 43.01 -19.87 11.56
C SER A 679 42.88 -20.30 13.02
N GLN A 680 41.68 -20.16 13.61
CA GLN A 680 41.38 -20.62 14.96
C GLN A 680 41.11 -22.13 15.02
N SER A 681 40.55 -22.72 13.96
CA SER A 681 40.43 -24.19 13.85
C SER A 681 41.79 -24.86 13.70
N ASP A 682 42.69 -24.29 12.90
CA ASP A 682 44.01 -24.88 12.65
C ASP A 682 44.91 -24.85 13.91
N SER A 683 44.74 -23.85 14.77
CA SER A 683 45.47 -23.72 16.04
C SER A 683 45.02 -24.74 17.11
N LYS A 684 43.75 -25.19 17.07
CA LYS A 684 43.16 -26.09 18.07
C LYS A 684 43.19 -27.57 17.72
N ASN A 685 43.38 -27.92 16.44
CA ASN A 685 43.50 -29.30 15.94
C ASN A 685 44.76 -30.06 16.42
N ALA A 686 45.49 -29.56 17.41
CA ALA A 686 46.60 -30.25 18.08
C ALA A 686 46.17 -31.09 19.31
N GLY A 687 44.89 -31.08 19.72
CA GLY A 687 44.43 -31.91 20.84
C GLY A 687 42.90 -32.00 20.97
N GLU A 688 42.38 -33.23 20.89
CA GLU A 688 41.03 -33.70 21.23
C GLU A 688 39.87 -33.44 20.24
N MET A 689 39.26 -34.54 19.80
CA MET A 689 38.42 -34.69 18.61
C MET A 689 36.90 -34.63 18.90
N ASP A 690 36.44 -33.99 19.99
CA ASP A 690 35.01 -34.06 20.39
C ASP A 690 34.41 -32.76 20.98
N GLN A 691 35.07 -31.58 20.82
CA GLN A 691 34.63 -30.31 21.44
C GLN A 691 34.47 -29.08 20.52
N ASP A 692 34.40 -29.24 19.20
CA ASP A 692 34.32 -28.10 18.26
C ASP A 692 32.90 -27.55 17.98
N THR A 693 31.97 -27.72 18.92
CA THR A 693 30.60 -27.20 18.76
C THR A 693 30.58 -25.66 18.65
N PRO A 694 31.24 -24.86 19.50
CA PRO A 694 31.09 -23.40 19.48
C PRO A 694 31.70 -22.72 18.24
N LEU A 695 32.82 -23.23 17.73
CA LEU A 695 33.49 -22.69 16.54
C LEU A 695 32.72 -23.03 15.26
N MET A 696 32.13 -24.22 15.20
CA MET A 696 31.23 -24.61 14.12
C MET A 696 30.01 -23.67 14.06
N GLU A 697 29.44 -23.29 15.20
CA GLU A 697 28.34 -22.30 15.25
C GLU A 697 28.78 -20.92 14.72
N GLN A 698 30.04 -20.50 14.94
CA GLN A 698 30.57 -19.27 14.32
C GLN A 698 30.66 -19.39 12.80
N LYS A 699 31.12 -20.53 12.27
CA LYS A 699 31.18 -20.77 10.81
C LYS A 699 29.78 -20.72 10.18
N VAL A 700 28.79 -21.31 10.84
CA VAL A 700 27.38 -21.24 10.42
C VAL A 700 26.89 -19.80 10.41
N ALA A 701 27.13 -19.03 11.47
CA ALA A 701 26.76 -17.62 11.56
C ALA A 701 27.39 -16.76 10.45
N ILE A 702 28.67 -17.00 10.12
CA ILE A 702 29.37 -16.30 9.03
C ILE A 702 28.79 -16.66 7.65
N ASN A 703 28.42 -17.92 7.42
CA ASN A 703 27.79 -18.31 6.16
C ASN A 703 26.45 -17.61 5.97
N ILE A 704 25.63 -17.53 7.03
CA ILE A 704 24.35 -16.81 7.00
C ILE A 704 24.58 -15.33 6.68
N LEU A 705 25.51 -14.69 7.40
CA LEU A 705 25.90 -13.30 7.15
C LEU A 705 26.32 -13.08 5.70
N GLU A 706 27.12 -13.99 5.15
CA GLU A 706 27.56 -13.91 3.76
C GLU A 706 26.40 -14.05 2.77
N GLU A 707 25.45 -14.96 3.00
CA GLU A 707 24.25 -15.05 2.15
C GLU A 707 23.45 -13.75 2.16
N MET A 708 23.31 -13.12 3.33
CA MET A 708 22.64 -11.82 3.45
C MET A 708 23.41 -10.73 2.68
N TYR A 709 24.74 -10.71 2.78
CA TYR A 709 25.59 -9.74 2.08
C TYR A 709 25.48 -9.93 0.56
N MET A 710 25.61 -11.16 0.05
CA MET A 710 25.52 -11.43 -1.38
C MET A 710 24.14 -11.07 -1.94
N ARG A 711 23.06 -11.36 -1.20
CA ARG A 711 21.70 -10.96 -1.60
C ARG A 711 21.53 -9.44 -1.62
N THR A 712 22.10 -8.74 -0.65
CA THR A 712 22.12 -7.27 -0.60
C THR A 712 22.87 -6.68 -1.79
N LEU A 713 24.05 -7.22 -2.13
CA LEU A 713 24.83 -6.81 -3.31
C LEU A 713 24.11 -7.13 -4.63
N TYR A 714 23.40 -8.25 -4.69
CA TYR A 714 22.57 -8.63 -5.84
C TYR A 714 21.51 -7.58 -6.16
N VAL A 715 20.78 -7.08 -5.15
CA VAL A 715 19.82 -5.99 -5.36
C VAL A 715 20.49 -4.76 -5.99
N LEU A 716 21.66 -4.40 -5.50
CA LEU A 716 22.37 -3.19 -5.91
C LEU A 716 22.94 -3.27 -7.33
N LEU A 717 23.42 -4.45 -7.76
CA LEU A 717 23.92 -4.68 -9.12
C LEU A 717 22.86 -4.46 -10.21
N PHE A 718 21.61 -4.86 -9.94
CA PHE A 718 20.50 -4.76 -10.90
C PHE A 718 19.70 -3.47 -10.77
N SER A 719 20.14 -2.54 -9.92
CA SER A 719 19.54 -1.20 -9.79
C SER A 719 20.03 -0.18 -10.84
N GLY A 720 20.90 -0.59 -11.77
CA GLY A 720 21.67 0.31 -12.66
C GLY A 720 20.95 0.93 -13.86
N ASP A 721 19.64 0.72 -14.05
CA ASP A 721 18.88 1.49 -15.03
C ASP A 721 18.66 2.90 -14.44
N GLY A 722 19.30 3.93 -15.01
CA GLY A 722 19.31 5.34 -14.55
C GLY A 722 17.95 6.07 -14.47
N THR A 723 16.86 5.32 -14.32
CA THR A 723 15.49 5.75 -14.05
C THR A 723 15.04 5.47 -12.61
N ARG A 724 15.82 4.70 -11.83
CA ARG A 724 15.49 4.30 -10.46
C ARG A 724 15.91 5.36 -9.44
N THR A 725 15.02 5.68 -8.50
CA THR A 725 15.29 6.61 -7.39
C THR A 725 15.94 5.88 -6.22
N SER A 726 16.61 6.61 -5.31
CA SER A 726 17.19 6.04 -4.08
C SER A 726 16.15 5.32 -3.20
N LEU A 727 14.89 5.75 -3.27
CA LEU A 727 13.74 5.12 -2.59
C LEU A 727 13.42 3.74 -3.17
N ASP A 728 13.52 3.56 -4.50
CA ASP A 728 13.27 2.27 -5.15
C ASP A 728 14.34 1.26 -4.73
N VAL A 729 15.61 1.71 -4.62
CA VAL A 729 16.72 0.88 -4.15
C VAL A 729 16.53 0.47 -2.69
N GLN A 730 16.15 1.40 -1.82
CA GLN A 730 15.86 1.13 -0.42
C GLN A 730 14.66 0.18 -0.24
N ALA A 731 13.63 0.30 -1.08
CA ALA A 731 12.50 -0.63 -1.08
C ALA A 731 12.93 -2.05 -1.49
N ASP A 732 13.76 -2.20 -2.52
CA ASP A 732 14.26 -3.51 -2.94
C ASP A 732 15.22 -4.13 -1.89
N LEU A 733 16.01 -3.29 -1.21
CA LEU A 733 16.83 -3.69 -0.07
C LEU A 733 15.97 -4.17 1.11
N GLU A 734 14.86 -3.48 1.38
CA GLU A 734 13.91 -3.84 2.45
C GLU A 734 13.38 -5.25 2.19
N GLU A 735 13.03 -5.56 0.94
CA GLU A 735 12.59 -6.90 0.52
C GLU A 735 13.68 -7.96 0.67
N ALA A 736 14.92 -7.64 0.28
CA ALA A 736 16.04 -8.57 0.36
C ALA A 736 16.44 -8.87 1.82
N ALA A 737 16.50 -7.86 2.69
CA ALA A 737 16.88 -8.03 4.08
C ALA A 737 15.81 -8.75 4.90
N VAL A 738 14.52 -8.45 4.67
CA VAL A 738 13.39 -9.13 5.34
C VAL A 738 13.34 -10.62 4.98
N MET A 739 13.63 -10.99 3.73
CA MET A 739 13.67 -12.41 3.32
C MET A 739 15.00 -13.10 3.60
N ALA A 740 16.04 -12.32 3.87
CA ALA A 740 17.32 -12.82 4.36
C ALA A 740 17.36 -12.84 5.89
N TRP A 741 16.23 -12.61 6.58
CA TRP A 741 16.16 -12.62 8.04
C TRP A 741 16.85 -13.86 8.61
N PRO A 742 17.49 -13.72 9.78
CA PRO A 742 18.25 -14.77 10.42
C PRO A 742 17.31 -15.87 10.90
N GLU A 743 16.89 -16.75 10.00
CA GLU A 743 16.17 -17.98 10.32
C GLU A 743 17.10 -19.05 10.92
N THR A 744 18.35 -18.68 11.19
CA THR A 744 19.48 -19.61 11.20
C THR A 744 20.55 -19.29 12.24
N LEU A 745 20.48 -18.16 12.97
CA LEU A 745 21.36 -17.98 14.12
C LEU A 745 20.91 -18.94 15.22
N SER A 746 21.69 -20.00 15.43
CA SER A 746 21.34 -21.02 16.38
C SER A 746 21.31 -20.45 17.81
N ARG A 747 20.46 -21.01 18.67
CA ARG A 747 20.50 -20.70 20.11
C ARG A 747 21.87 -20.98 20.72
N LYS A 748 22.63 -21.92 20.14
CA LYS A 748 24.00 -22.23 20.54
C LYS A 748 24.96 -21.09 20.20
N PHE A 749 24.83 -20.47 19.03
CA PHE A 749 25.57 -19.24 18.69
C PHE A 749 25.20 -18.10 19.63
N LEU A 750 23.92 -17.88 19.93
CA LEU A 750 23.53 -16.81 20.87
C LEU A 750 24.11 -17.03 22.27
N ALA A 751 24.22 -18.28 22.72
CA ALA A 751 24.87 -18.61 23.98
C ALA A 751 26.38 -18.28 24.00
N THR A 752 27.07 -18.22 22.85
CA THR A 752 28.50 -17.84 22.83
C THR A 752 28.74 -16.35 23.11
N LEU A 753 27.73 -15.49 22.95
CA LEU A 753 27.78 -14.06 23.31
C LEU A 753 27.83 -13.83 24.82
N GLU A 754 27.32 -14.77 25.62
CA GLU A 754 27.34 -14.68 27.08
C GLU A 754 28.69 -15.08 27.69
N GLY A 755 29.57 -15.73 26.92
CA GLY A 755 30.90 -16.15 27.35
C GLY A 755 31.92 -15.00 27.45
N PHE A 756 33.16 -15.35 27.83
CA PHE A 756 34.29 -14.43 27.96
C PHE A 756 35.44 -14.82 27.01
N GLY A 757 36.26 -13.84 26.60
CA GLY A 757 37.45 -14.04 25.78
C GLY A 757 37.21 -13.98 24.25
N ASP A 758 38.19 -14.45 23.49
CA ASP A 758 38.26 -14.29 22.02
C ASP A 758 37.05 -14.85 21.25
N LEU A 759 36.44 -15.95 21.72
CA LEU A 759 35.27 -16.55 21.07
C LEU A 759 34.03 -15.66 21.21
N SER A 760 33.84 -15.06 22.39
CA SER A 760 32.77 -14.09 22.64
C SER A 760 33.02 -12.83 21.82
N GLY A 761 34.27 -12.35 21.77
CA GLY A 761 34.68 -11.25 20.89
C GLY A 761 34.39 -11.50 19.42
N LEU A 762 34.68 -12.69 18.90
CA LEU A 762 34.33 -13.10 17.55
C LEU A 762 32.81 -13.10 17.32
N SER A 763 32.05 -13.64 18.29
CA SER A 763 30.58 -13.67 18.24
C SER A 763 30.01 -12.25 18.16
N TYR A 764 30.52 -11.33 18.97
CA TYR A 764 30.17 -9.91 18.93
C TYR A 764 30.56 -9.26 17.59
N THR A 765 31.76 -9.55 17.07
CA THR A 765 32.18 -9.04 15.75
C THR A 765 31.24 -9.50 14.64
N ILE A 766 30.84 -10.78 14.61
CA ILE A 766 29.85 -11.30 13.66
C ILE A 766 28.50 -10.60 13.84
N LEU A 767 28.06 -10.40 15.09
CA LEU A 767 26.83 -9.69 15.40
C LEU A 767 26.85 -8.23 14.90
N ALA A 768 27.97 -7.52 15.03
CA ALA A 768 28.12 -6.17 14.48
C ALA A 768 28.02 -6.13 12.96
N HIS A 769 28.57 -7.13 12.26
CA HIS A 769 28.41 -7.24 10.81
C HIS A 769 26.96 -7.53 10.41
N LEU A 770 26.24 -8.34 11.20
CA LEU A 770 24.80 -8.54 10.99
C LEU A 770 24.02 -7.24 11.18
N TYR A 771 24.34 -6.48 12.24
CA TYR A 771 23.69 -5.22 12.56
C TYR A 771 23.93 -4.17 11.46
N LEU A 772 25.09 -4.23 10.81
CA LEU A 772 25.44 -3.32 9.71
C LEU A 772 24.43 -3.35 8.55
N ILE A 773 23.84 -4.52 8.26
CA ILE A 773 22.81 -4.66 7.22
C ILE A 773 21.60 -3.80 7.57
N PHE A 774 21.18 -3.81 8.83
CA PHE A 774 20.05 -3.00 9.30
C PHE A 774 20.39 -1.51 9.30
N SER A 775 21.64 -1.15 9.58
CA SER A 775 22.13 0.22 9.44
C SER A 775 22.08 0.76 8.00
N LEU A 776 21.91 -0.08 6.97
CA LEU A 776 21.75 0.40 5.58
C LEU A 776 20.37 1.06 5.34
N PHE A 777 19.37 0.82 6.20
CA PHE A 777 18.00 1.33 6.07
C PHE A 777 17.83 2.76 6.60
N GLU A 778 18.38 3.73 5.89
CA GLU A 778 18.36 5.15 6.28
C GLU A 778 16.99 5.83 6.07
N GLN A 779 16.07 5.23 5.30
CA GLN A 779 14.76 5.80 4.98
C GLN A 779 13.59 5.15 5.71
N VAL A 780 13.85 4.12 6.53
CA VAL A 780 12.85 3.38 7.30
C VAL A 780 12.87 3.87 8.74
N TRP A 781 11.88 4.67 9.14
CA TRP A 781 11.90 5.45 10.39
C TRP A 781 12.08 4.61 11.67
N TYR A 782 11.59 3.37 11.68
CA TYR A 782 11.66 2.47 12.84
C TYR A 782 12.98 1.68 12.91
N ILE A 783 13.82 1.74 11.87
CA ILE A 783 15.15 1.10 11.84
C ILE A 783 16.27 2.16 11.90
N GLU A 784 16.03 3.34 11.29
CA GLU A 784 16.99 4.43 11.14
C GLU A 784 17.75 4.73 12.45
N GLY A 785 19.08 4.49 12.45
CA GLY A 785 19.96 4.79 13.59
C GLY A 785 19.80 3.89 14.82
N GLY A 786 18.91 2.89 14.79
CA GLY A 786 18.71 1.97 15.92
C GLY A 786 19.91 1.06 16.18
N PHE A 787 20.58 0.61 15.12
CA PHE A 787 21.70 -0.34 15.19
C PHE A 787 23.09 0.31 15.22
N ASP A 788 23.19 1.59 14.84
CA ASP A 788 24.45 2.32 14.75
C ASP A 788 25.14 2.40 16.12
N GLU A 789 24.39 2.68 17.19
CA GLU A 789 24.93 2.73 18.55
C GLU A 789 25.31 1.35 19.08
N ASP A 790 24.55 0.31 18.76
CA ASP A 790 24.87 -1.04 19.20
C ASP A 790 26.15 -1.57 18.53
N ILE A 791 26.41 -1.21 17.26
CA ILE A 791 27.70 -1.50 16.61
C ILE A 791 28.85 -0.79 17.33
N MET A 792 28.65 0.44 17.80
CA MET A 792 29.67 1.17 18.57
C MET A 792 29.88 0.56 19.97
N LYS A 793 28.82 0.13 20.66
CA LYS A 793 28.92 -0.61 21.93
C LYS A 793 29.70 -1.92 21.75
N ILE A 794 29.41 -2.65 20.67
CA ILE A 794 30.15 -3.86 20.31
C ILE A 794 31.62 -3.54 20.04
N ASN A 795 31.92 -2.45 19.33
CA ASN A 795 33.30 -2.04 19.08
C ASN A 795 34.06 -1.79 20.40
N THR A 796 33.44 -1.13 21.38
CA THR A 796 34.04 -0.96 22.72
C THR A 796 34.28 -2.31 23.40
N LEU A 797 33.29 -3.20 23.40
CA LEU A 797 33.43 -4.55 23.98
C LEU A 797 34.56 -5.37 23.33
N VAL A 798 34.71 -5.30 22.01
CA VAL A 798 35.78 -6.00 21.29
C VAL A 798 37.15 -5.38 21.57
N ASN A 799 37.22 -4.05 21.73
CA ASN A 799 38.45 -3.37 22.13
C ASN A 799 38.87 -3.75 23.57
N ASP A 800 37.92 -3.91 24.49
CA ASP A 800 38.18 -4.33 25.87
C ASP A 800 38.76 -5.75 25.97
N ILE A 801 38.46 -6.63 25.01
CA ILE A 801 39.05 -7.97 24.91
C ILE A 801 40.55 -7.90 24.54
N GLY A 802 40.99 -6.85 23.86
CA GLY A 802 42.42 -6.59 23.57
C GLY A 802 43.01 -7.40 22.42
N ASN A 803 42.22 -8.16 21.66
CA ASN A 803 42.70 -8.94 20.52
C ASN A 803 42.84 -8.08 19.25
N SER A 804 44.08 -7.82 18.83
CA SER A 804 44.38 -6.94 17.69
C SER A 804 43.75 -7.38 16.36
N ARG A 805 43.57 -8.69 16.14
CA ARG A 805 42.91 -9.22 14.93
C ARG A 805 41.41 -8.96 14.95
N LEU A 806 40.74 -9.19 16.09
CA LEU A 806 39.31 -8.90 16.25
C LEU A 806 39.02 -7.39 16.12
N ILE A 807 39.87 -6.56 16.70
CA ILE A 807 39.80 -5.10 16.56
C ILE A 807 39.94 -4.70 15.08
N SER A 808 40.84 -5.34 14.33
CA SER A 808 40.98 -5.10 12.88
C SER A 808 39.72 -5.45 12.11
N LEU A 809 39.03 -6.54 12.46
CA LEU A 809 37.78 -6.95 11.82
C LEU A 809 36.63 -5.96 12.11
N MET A 810 36.66 -5.25 13.24
CA MET A 810 35.67 -4.22 13.58
C MET A 810 35.88 -2.86 12.89
N ARG A 811 37.05 -2.59 12.31
CA ARG A 811 37.35 -1.31 11.66
C ARG A 811 36.44 -1.01 10.47
N TRP A 812 36.11 -2.01 9.67
CA TRP A 812 35.29 -1.82 8.48
C TRP A 812 33.81 -1.51 8.82
N PRO A 813 33.10 -2.28 9.67
CA PRO A 813 31.75 -1.90 10.10
C PRO A 813 31.66 -0.48 10.67
N VAL A 814 32.65 -0.07 11.48
CA VAL A 814 32.71 1.29 12.05
C VAL A 814 32.94 2.36 10.97
N SER A 815 33.78 2.09 9.97
CA SER A 815 34.06 3.05 8.88
C SER A 815 32.87 3.25 7.93
N VAL A 816 32.03 2.23 7.76
CA VAL A 816 30.77 2.31 7.01
C VAL A 816 29.79 3.26 7.70
N LEU A 817 29.76 3.29 9.03
CA LEU A 817 28.90 4.20 9.81
C LEU A 817 29.40 5.66 9.84
N ALA A 818 30.69 5.89 9.64
CA ALA A 818 31.27 7.24 9.63
C ALA A 818 30.64 8.10 8.52
N LYS A 819 30.17 9.30 8.89
CA LYS A 819 29.48 10.25 7.99
C LYS A 819 30.41 10.84 6.94
#